data_AF-A0A841KQL1-F1
#
_entry.id   AF-A0A841KQL1-F1
#
_cell.length_a   1.000
_cell.length_b   1.000
_cell.length_c   1.000
_cell.angle_alpha   90.00
_cell.angle_beta   90.00
_cell.angle_gamma   90.00
#
_symmetry.space_group_name_H-M   'P 1'
#
loop_
_entity.id
_entity.type
_entity.pdbx_description
1 polymer ?
#
loop_
_entity_poly.entity_id
_entity_poly.type
_entity_poly.pdbx_seq_one_letter_code
_entity_poly.pdbx_strand_id
1 'polypeptide(L)'
;MEWTIPVSNLIQHALPEGATIIKSSGPHSIAEIQMAHLDGDGTSEIAVGYLFRGEPYVLVLKSNGPGGYRRIIIKGKGYGINYLGFANITGKEHKDLLIGWQVGAAWGELDIYAVEDDKLRKVVEQMLYSRIEVGDMSGKDGKAEIALWTHDTGEAYKIDVLRWNGEALVQAEDAYHHYFRKVVNYYEKKVKEMPTAAFYWYYLADAQLKAGMPEKALSTVEKGMALGMAYPGKDAFEKLKNEIQDVLNHKNIRLYPASESKIGGIKWGYINETGRVSIGAHYDWAEDFQKNGLAVVTIDNLSGIIDQKGKYVVMPKYGGIGEFSEGRAIVWDSKGMLLIDEKGNVVFKTKDYLGGMQGGRSLFSEENETDGIRYGFIDRNGVIVIPAQYKTAGNFIHGKAVVQLQDDAYAVIDVDGEILQRFHYAFVGDVREGLMPFKLSVDGKFGFIDEKGTIVITPRFDGVQGFQEGRAIVSEDENYQSKYGLIDKTGKYIIPPKYNDIRFLGEGKIAVGVPIQAEVPFAGSRYAIGNLEGNLLTDFDYYDVTDYRQGIASVNDGSTTFFIDINGKIVRNLPSVAGAGTLVMQGNVIKANVDQRISYYDKSGKIIWKQDNSIRLNDKYKVKEKKYKPNRNYLVYYPEIEGMKNLVVQEQVNRTLRKLSQAEGIDTNKELDYSYQGDFAVTFFQKNLVVIQITGYNYPFGAAHGMPTQIYAHVDLMSGAFYQLKDLFKPNSNYVKILSDIIREQIIRQGENSSVWLDSYKGIEENQPFFVTMDALNIYFYPYDIAPYAAGFPTFKIPFRDIMYIINTKGEFWKSFHY
;
A
#
# COMPACT_ATOMS: atom_id res chain seq x y z
N MET A 1 34.47 -16.90 40.92
CA MET A 1 35.68 -17.09 41.75
C MET A 1 36.80 -16.27 41.15
N GLU A 2 37.53 -15.48 41.94
CA GLU A 2 38.70 -14.74 41.44
C GLU A 2 39.95 -15.62 41.47
N TRP A 3 40.88 -15.39 40.53
CA TRP A 3 42.17 -16.09 40.49
C TRP A 3 42.93 -15.86 41.81
N THR A 4 43.36 -16.94 42.47
CA THR A 4 44.03 -16.88 43.79
C THR A 4 45.49 -16.42 43.73
N ILE A 5 46.05 -16.30 42.52
CA ILE A 5 47.42 -15.83 42.23
C ILE A 5 47.29 -14.57 41.36
N PRO A 6 48.14 -13.54 41.55
CA PRO A 6 48.13 -12.36 40.67
C PRO A 6 48.21 -12.76 39.19
N VAL A 7 47.29 -12.24 38.37
CA VAL A 7 47.16 -12.55 36.93
C VAL A 7 48.48 -12.34 36.17
N SER A 8 49.24 -11.32 36.53
CA SER A 8 50.58 -11.05 35.95
C SER A 8 51.57 -12.20 36.20
N ASN A 9 51.58 -12.77 37.41
CA ASN A 9 52.45 -13.89 37.75
C ASN A 9 52.03 -15.17 37.02
N LEU A 10 50.72 -15.42 36.90
CA LEU A 10 50.18 -16.56 36.15
C LEU A 10 50.62 -16.52 34.68
N ILE A 11 50.49 -15.36 34.03
CA ILE A 11 50.89 -15.17 32.63
C ILE A 11 52.40 -15.38 32.47
N GLN A 12 53.22 -14.81 33.35
CA GLN A 12 54.68 -14.94 33.28
C GLN A 12 55.15 -16.40 33.37
N HIS A 13 54.49 -17.23 34.18
CA HIS A 13 54.79 -18.66 34.27
C HIS A 13 54.24 -19.47 33.09
N ALA A 14 53.13 -19.03 32.50
CA ALA A 14 52.46 -19.77 31.44
C ALA A 14 53.06 -19.52 30.04
N LEU A 15 53.71 -18.37 29.84
CA LEU A 15 54.36 -17.98 28.60
C LEU A 15 55.68 -18.75 28.36
N PRO A 16 56.03 -19.03 27.10
CA PRO A 16 57.35 -19.58 26.76
C PRO A 16 58.49 -18.63 27.15
N GLU A 17 59.63 -19.17 27.56
CA GLU A 17 60.83 -18.37 27.85
C GLU A 17 61.29 -17.59 26.61
N GLY A 18 61.44 -16.27 26.75
CA GLY A 18 61.75 -15.36 25.62
C GLY A 18 60.53 -14.84 24.85
N ALA A 19 59.31 -15.12 25.32
CA ALA A 19 58.10 -14.48 24.81
C ALA A 19 57.95 -13.04 25.32
N THR A 20 57.44 -12.15 24.48
CA THR A 20 57.17 -10.75 24.83
C THR A 20 55.68 -10.46 24.68
N ILE A 21 55.01 -9.98 25.72
CA ILE A 21 53.60 -9.57 25.66
C ILE A 21 53.46 -8.43 24.64
N ILE A 22 52.46 -8.54 23.76
CA ILE A 22 52.18 -7.52 22.76
C ILE A 22 51.51 -6.34 23.45
N LYS A 23 52.18 -5.19 23.41
CA LYS A 23 51.65 -3.92 23.91
C LYS A 23 50.97 -3.18 22.77
N SER A 24 49.67 -2.93 22.91
CA SER A 24 48.93 -2.12 21.93
C SER A 24 49.45 -0.68 21.97
N SER A 25 49.84 -0.13 20.82
CA SER A 25 50.16 1.29 20.66
C SER A 25 49.32 1.88 19.52
N GLY A 26 48.44 2.82 19.86
CA GLY A 26 47.50 3.46 18.92
C GLY A 26 46.31 4.13 19.64
N PRO A 27 45.48 4.94 18.94
CA PRO A 27 44.36 5.70 19.54
C PRO A 27 43.20 4.83 20.06
N HIS A 28 43.25 3.52 19.86
CA HIS A 28 42.33 2.53 20.38
C HIS A 28 43.09 1.45 21.15
N SER A 29 43.90 1.86 22.14
CA SER A 29 44.70 0.93 22.96
C SER A 29 43.81 -0.10 23.65
N ILE A 30 44.07 -1.38 23.38
CA ILE A 30 43.39 -2.50 24.02
C ILE A 30 44.17 -2.87 25.28
N ALA A 31 43.49 -3.23 26.37
CA ALA A 31 44.16 -3.69 27.58
C ALA A 31 45.00 -4.96 27.26
N GLU A 32 46.26 -4.98 27.71
CA GLU A 32 47.26 -6.02 27.41
C GLU A 32 46.78 -7.43 27.80
N ILE A 33 45.90 -7.49 28.80
CA ILE A 33 45.29 -8.71 29.35
C ILE A 33 43.78 -8.51 29.30
N GLN A 34 43.07 -9.44 28.67
CA GLN A 34 41.62 -9.47 28.61
C GLN A 34 41.09 -10.55 29.53
N MET A 35 39.96 -10.29 30.20
CA MET A 35 39.29 -11.28 31.05
C MET A 35 37.78 -11.29 30.77
N ALA A 36 37.22 -12.49 30.62
CA ALA A 36 35.78 -12.69 30.39
C ALA A 36 35.34 -14.07 30.86
N HIS A 37 34.04 -14.23 31.15
CA HIS A 37 33.44 -15.55 31.33
C HIS A 37 33.09 -16.14 29.95
N LEU A 38 33.76 -17.21 29.57
CA LEU A 38 33.60 -17.86 28.28
C LEU A 38 32.63 -19.05 28.32
N ASP A 39 32.57 -19.80 29.43
CA ASP A 39 31.82 -21.07 29.52
C ASP A 39 30.74 -21.10 30.61
N GLY A 40 30.58 -19.99 31.35
CA GLY A 40 29.57 -19.87 32.40
C GLY A 40 29.90 -20.57 33.71
N ASP A 41 31.14 -21.03 33.92
CA ASP A 41 31.55 -21.74 35.15
C ASP A 41 31.73 -20.82 36.39
N GLY A 42 31.53 -19.50 36.22
CA GLY A 42 31.65 -18.49 37.27
C GLY A 42 33.09 -18.03 37.55
N THR A 43 34.09 -18.44 36.77
CA THR A 43 35.47 -17.95 36.76
C THR A 43 35.77 -17.31 35.40
N SER A 44 36.57 -16.24 35.35
CA SER A 44 36.88 -15.59 34.08
C SER A 44 38.15 -16.17 33.47
N GLU A 45 38.12 -16.52 32.18
CA GLU A 45 39.29 -16.86 31.38
C GLU A 45 40.15 -15.62 31.13
N ILE A 46 41.46 -15.83 31.07
CA ILE A 46 42.44 -14.79 30.76
C ILE A 46 42.92 -14.99 29.33
N ALA A 47 42.84 -13.98 28.48
CA ALA A 47 43.47 -13.97 27.16
C ALA A 47 44.59 -12.92 27.10
N VAL A 48 45.76 -13.33 26.60
CA VAL A 48 46.92 -12.44 26.43
C VAL A 48 47.60 -12.71 25.10
N GLY A 49 47.87 -11.63 24.36
CA GLY A 49 48.65 -11.66 23.12
C GLY A 49 50.15 -11.55 23.38
N TYR A 50 50.96 -12.38 22.72
CA TYR A 50 52.43 -12.33 22.85
C TYR A 50 53.14 -12.66 21.54
N LEU A 51 54.37 -12.19 21.41
CA LEU A 51 55.30 -12.58 20.35
C LEU A 51 56.26 -13.63 20.90
N PHE A 52 56.49 -14.69 20.13
CA PHE A 52 57.53 -15.67 20.41
C PHE A 52 58.28 -15.98 19.13
N ARG A 53 59.61 -15.77 19.15
CA ARG A 53 60.49 -15.91 17.97
C ARG A 53 60.03 -15.10 16.75
N GLY A 54 59.41 -13.94 16.98
CA GLY A 54 58.92 -13.05 15.93
C GLY A 54 57.53 -13.37 15.38
N GLU A 55 56.88 -14.44 15.85
CA GLU A 55 55.52 -14.82 15.45
C GLU A 55 54.50 -14.47 16.55
N PRO A 56 53.27 -14.03 16.19
CA PRO A 56 52.23 -13.70 17.17
C PRO A 56 51.45 -14.93 17.63
N TYR A 57 51.10 -14.92 18.91
CA TYR A 57 50.31 -15.96 19.57
C TYR A 57 49.32 -15.33 20.55
N VAL A 58 48.20 -16.01 20.80
CA VAL A 58 47.31 -15.74 21.93
C VAL A 58 47.34 -16.93 22.87
N LEU A 59 47.60 -16.65 24.15
CA LEU A 59 47.46 -17.61 25.24
C LEU A 59 46.12 -17.34 25.92
N VAL A 60 45.30 -18.39 26.05
CA VAL A 60 44.09 -18.39 26.87
C VAL A 60 44.31 -19.31 28.07
N LEU A 61 44.10 -18.78 29.28
CA LEU A 61 44.17 -19.53 30.52
C LEU A 61 42.76 -19.75 31.06
N LYS A 62 42.43 -21.02 31.29
CA LYS A 62 41.20 -21.44 31.97
C LYS A 62 41.56 -22.06 33.32
N SER A 63 40.82 -21.70 34.37
CA SER A 63 41.01 -22.27 35.71
C SER A 63 40.45 -23.70 35.76
N ASN A 64 41.17 -24.62 36.41
CA ASN A 64 40.67 -25.97 36.71
C ASN A 64 40.54 -26.22 38.22
N GLY A 65 40.53 -25.15 39.02
CA GLY A 65 40.51 -25.20 40.49
C GLY A 65 41.63 -24.38 41.15
N PRO A 66 41.74 -24.39 42.49
CA PRO A 66 42.70 -23.56 43.22
C PRO A 66 44.16 -23.84 42.81
N GLY A 67 44.78 -22.87 42.12
CA GLY A 67 46.19 -22.93 41.70
C GLY A 67 46.49 -23.71 40.41
N GLY A 68 45.50 -24.31 39.76
CA GLY A 68 45.66 -25.08 38.52
C GLY A 68 45.00 -24.40 37.31
N TYR A 69 45.66 -24.43 36.15
CA TYR A 69 45.10 -23.87 34.91
C TYR A 69 45.40 -24.74 33.69
N ARG A 70 44.50 -24.68 32.71
CA ARG A 70 44.68 -25.22 31.36
C ARG A 70 45.13 -24.10 30.42
N ARG A 71 46.11 -24.42 29.55
CA ARG A 71 46.60 -23.52 28.50
C ARG A 71 45.96 -23.87 27.17
N ILE A 72 45.41 -22.88 26.49
CA ILE A 72 45.04 -22.96 25.08
C ILE A 72 45.92 -21.96 24.34
N ILE A 73 46.72 -22.44 23.38
CA ILE A 73 47.64 -21.61 22.61
C ILE A 73 47.12 -21.53 21.18
N ILE A 74 46.85 -20.31 20.71
CA ILE A 74 46.42 -20.02 19.36
C ILE A 74 47.58 -19.35 18.65
N LYS A 75 48.13 -20.02 17.63
CA LYS A 75 49.17 -19.43 16.77
C LYS A 75 48.52 -18.53 15.73
N GLY A 76 48.99 -17.29 15.65
CA GLY A 76 48.53 -16.30 14.70
C GLY A 76 49.31 -16.27 13.40
N LYS A 77 48.85 -15.41 12.50
CA LYS A 77 49.53 -15.02 11.27
C LYS A 77 50.07 -13.59 11.38
N GLY A 78 50.94 -13.20 10.45
CA GLY A 78 51.52 -11.87 10.43
C GLY A 78 52.58 -11.67 11.52
N TYR A 79 52.68 -10.45 12.05
CA TYR A 79 53.78 -10.05 12.95
C TYR A 79 53.31 -9.38 14.24
N GLY A 80 52.01 -9.35 14.52
CA GLY A 80 51.45 -8.73 15.72
C GLY A 80 49.98 -9.04 15.95
N ILE A 81 49.39 -8.37 16.94
CA ILE A 81 47.96 -8.43 17.27
C ILE A 81 47.47 -6.99 17.43
N ASN A 82 46.46 -6.59 16.66
CA ASN A 82 45.86 -5.25 16.73
C ASN A 82 44.43 -5.25 17.29
N TYR A 83 43.84 -6.43 17.50
CA TYR A 83 42.60 -6.59 18.27
C TYR A 83 42.66 -7.83 19.16
N LEU A 84 42.23 -7.70 20.42
CA LEU A 84 42.00 -8.82 21.31
C LEU A 84 40.84 -8.46 22.23
N GLY A 85 39.76 -9.23 22.20
CA GLY A 85 38.57 -8.89 22.97
C GLY A 85 37.60 -10.05 23.10
N PHE A 86 36.56 -9.81 23.91
CA PHE A 86 35.50 -10.76 24.16
C PHE A 86 34.13 -10.12 23.92
N ALA A 87 33.27 -10.79 23.16
CA ALA A 87 31.94 -10.29 22.84
C ALA A 87 30.93 -11.42 22.63
N ASN A 88 29.65 -11.13 22.83
CA ASN A 88 28.53 -12.07 22.67
C ASN A 88 28.18 -12.21 21.19
N ILE A 89 29.02 -12.86 20.39
CA ILE A 89 28.83 -12.98 18.94
C ILE A 89 27.88 -14.14 18.63
N THR A 90 28.20 -15.35 19.09
CA THR A 90 27.47 -16.58 18.74
C THR A 90 26.24 -16.80 19.64
N GLY A 91 26.30 -16.39 20.91
CA GLY A 91 25.26 -16.56 21.93
C GLY A 91 25.10 -15.35 22.87
N LYS A 92 24.09 -15.37 23.74
CA LYS A 92 23.83 -14.28 24.72
C LYS A 92 24.42 -14.56 26.11
N GLU A 93 24.60 -15.83 26.45
CA GLU A 93 24.99 -16.27 27.80
C GLU A 93 26.50 -16.50 27.95
N HIS A 94 27.21 -16.55 26.82
CA HIS A 94 28.65 -16.82 26.76
C HIS A 94 29.32 -15.82 25.81
N LYS A 95 30.54 -15.40 26.15
CA LYS A 95 31.37 -14.55 25.29
C LYS A 95 32.20 -15.40 24.35
N ASP A 96 32.46 -14.89 23.16
CA ASP A 96 33.40 -15.45 22.18
C ASP A 96 34.72 -14.67 22.24
N LEU A 97 35.83 -15.34 21.90
CA LEU A 97 37.16 -14.72 21.80
C LEU A 97 37.38 -14.19 20.38
N LEU A 98 37.67 -12.90 20.26
CA LEU A 98 37.97 -12.24 19.00
C LEU A 98 39.46 -11.88 18.97
N ILE A 99 40.14 -12.28 17.90
CA ILE A 99 41.58 -12.06 17.71
C ILE A 99 41.84 -11.40 16.36
N GLY A 100 42.47 -10.25 16.41
CA GLY A 100 42.89 -9.48 15.27
C GLY A 100 44.38 -9.63 14.99
N TRP A 101 44.75 -10.47 14.04
CA TRP A 101 46.14 -10.71 13.66
C TRP A 101 46.65 -9.58 12.77
N GLN A 102 47.70 -8.88 13.19
CA GLN A 102 48.29 -7.82 12.39
C GLN A 102 49.13 -8.43 11.25
N VAL A 103 48.61 -8.33 10.03
CA VAL A 103 49.21 -8.88 8.80
C VAL A 103 49.84 -7.81 7.91
N GLY A 104 49.61 -6.53 8.21
CA GLY A 104 50.22 -5.40 7.51
C GLY A 104 50.15 -4.11 8.30
N ALA A 105 50.78 -3.06 7.79
CA ALA A 105 50.84 -1.75 8.46
C ALA A 105 49.46 -1.14 8.72
N ALA A 106 48.49 -1.42 7.85
CA ALA A 106 47.11 -0.94 7.94
C ALA A 106 46.07 -2.09 7.94
N TRP A 107 46.50 -3.34 8.12
CA TRP A 107 45.67 -4.52 7.88
C TRP A 107 45.77 -5.52 9.03
N GLY A 108 44.61 -5.95 9.53
CA GLY A 108 44.43 -7.07 10.43
C GLY A 108 43.53 -8.15 9.80
N GLU A 109 43.75 -9.41 10.18
CA GLU A 109 42.84 -10.54 9.92
C GLU A 109 42.11 -10.89 11.21
N LEU A 110 40.78 -10.85 11.19
CA LEU A 110 39.93 -11.23 12.32
C LEU A 110 39.66 -12.74 12.30
N ASP A 111 39.96 -13.37 13.44
CA ASP A 111 39.49 -14.69 13.81
C ASP A 111 38.52 -14.59 15.00
N ILE A 112 37.50 -15.44 15.02
CA ILE A 112 36.56 -15.56 16.16
C ILE A 112 36.52 -17.01 16.62
N TYR A 113 36.59 -17.22 17.93
CA TYR A 113 36.54 -18.52 18.57
C TYR A 113 35.36 -18.57 19.55
N ALA A 114 34.44 -19.50 19.32
CA ALA A 114 33.34 -19.82 20.21
C ALA A 114 33.74 -20.97 21.15
N VAL A 115 33.08 -21.06 22.30
CA VAL A 115 33.30 -22.17 23.25
C VAL A 115 32.30 -23.29 22.98
N GLU A 116 32.80 -24.48 22.69
CA GLU A 116 32.01 -25.69 22.52
C GLU A 116 32.72 -26.87 23.22
N ASP A 117 31.99 -27.59 24.07
CA ASP A 117 32.50 -28.75 24.84
C ASP A 117 33.87 -28.50 25.50
N ASP A 118 34.02 -27.37 26.18
CA ASP A 118 35.25 -27.01 26.91
C ASP A 118 36.49 -26.81 26.01
N LYS A 119 36.25 -26.46 24.74
CA LYS A 119 37.27 -26.14 23.72
C LYS A 119 36.89 -24.87 22.97
N LEU A 120 37.93 -24.15 22.51
CA LEU A 120 37.76 -23.03 21.58
C LEU A 120 37.64 -23.58 20.15
N ARG A 121 36.45 -23.50 19.57
CA ARG A 121 36.21 -23.77 18.15
C ARG A 121 36.29 -22.47 17.39
N LYS A 122 37.13 -22.43 16.36
CA LYS A 122 37.18 -21.30 15.44
C LYS A 122 35.90 -21.28 14.59
N VAL A 123 35.20 -20.14 14.59
CA VAL A 123 33.90 -19.97 13.91
C VAL A 123 33.94 -18.95 12.78
N VAL A 124 34.94 -18.06 12.77
CA VAL A 124 35.19 -17.12 11.66
C VAL A 124 36.67 -17.13 11.33
N GLU A 125 36.98 -17.14 10.03
CA GLU A 125 38.36 -17.03 9.53
C GLU A 125 38.50 -15.88 8.53
N GLN A 126 39.66 -15.21 8.59
CA GLN A 126 40.23 -14.43 7.47
C GLN A 126 39.42 -13.21 7.01
N MET A 127 38.74 -12.52 7.93
CA MET A 127 38.13 -11.23 7.59
C MET A 127 39.15 -10.10 7.72
N LEU A 128 39.52 -9.49 6.60
CA LEU A 128 40.44 -8.36 6.57
C LEU A 128 39.76 -7.09 7.08
N TYR A 129 40.46 -6.33 7.90
CA TYR A 129 40.02 -5.03 8.38
C TYR A 129 41.20 -4.09 8.63
N SER A 130 40.93 -2.79 8.70
CA SER A 130 41.89 -1.76 9.14
C SER A 130 41.49 -1.19 10.51
N ARG A 131 40.19 -1.09 10.81
CA ARG A 131 39.66 -0.83 12.15
C ARG A 131 38.49 -1.76 12.43
N ILE A 132 38.25 -2.02 13.70
CA ILE A 132 37.18 -2.90 14.16
C ILE A 132 36.47 -2.25 15.35
N GLU A 133 35.15 -2.31 15.35
CA GLU A 133 34.31 -1.96 16.48
C GLU A 133 33.38 -3.14 16.78
N VAL A 134 33.15 -3.44 18.05
CA VAL A 134 32.33 -4.57 18.49
C VAL A 134 31.40 -4.10 19.61
N GLY A 135 30.12 -4.43 19.51
CA GLY A 135 29.11 -4.07 20.51
C GLY A 135 27.70 -4.37 20.03
N ASP A 136 26.70 -4.25 20.90
CA ASP A 136 25.28 -4.32 20.51
C ASP A 136 24.91 -3.02 19.78
N MET A 137 24.99 -3.06 18.45
CA MET A 137 24.81 -1.91 17.57
C MET A 137 23.33 -1.73 17.20
N SER A 138 22.52 -2.79 17.31
CA SER A 138 21.07 -2.74 17.11
C SER A 138 20.29 -2.27 18.36
N GLY A 139 20.92 -2.36 19.53
CA GLY A 139 20.45 -1.84 20.82
C GLY A 139 19.30 -2.60 21.45
N LYS A 140 19.01 -3.84 21.03
CA LYS A 140 17.72 -4.50 21.34
C LYS A 140 17.76 -6.00 21.61
N ASP A 141 18.88 -6.69 21.43
CA ASP A 141 18.90 -8.15 21.57
C ASP A 141 20.01 -8.71 22.47
N GLY A 142 21.00 -7.93 22.90
CA GLY A 142 22.06 -8.40 23.78
C GLY A 142 23.08 -9.33 23.11
N LYS A 143 23.05 -9.46 21.78
CA LYS A 143 24.17 -9.99 20.97
C LYS A 143 24.98 -8.83 20.41
N ALA A 144 26.26 -9.06 20.17
CA ALA A 144 27.15 -8.06 19.61
C ALA A 144 27.25 -8.20 18.08
N GLU A 145 27.17 -7.07 17.40
CA GLU A 145 27.58 -6.90 16.02
C GLU A 145 29.06 -6.47 15.93
N ILE A 146 29.64 -6.66 14.75
CA ILE A 146 31.01 -6.29 14.43
C ILE A 146 31.00 -5.34 13.24
N ALA A 147 31.56 -4.15 13.41
CA ALA A 147 31.80 -3.22 12.31
C ALA A 147 33.27 -3.28 11.89
N LEU A 148 33.53 -3.74 10.67
CA LEU A 148 34.87 -3.81 10.08
C LEU A 148 35.06 -2.66 9.10
N TRP A 149 36.07 -1.82 9.36
CA TRP A 149 36.45 -0.70 8.52
C TRP A 149 37.68 -1.09 7.72
N THR A 150 37.51 -1.31 6.42
CA THR A 150 38.55 -1.75 5.47
C THR A 150 39.02 -0.54 4.68
N HIS A 151 40.29 -0.17 4.84
CA HIS A 151 40.85 1.01 4.16
C HIS A 151 40.71 0.90 2.64
N ASP A 152 40.27 1.97 1.99
CA ASP A 152 40.13 2.03 0.53
C ASP A 152 41.06 3.07 -0.09
N THR A 153 40.95 4.33 0.31
CA THR A 153 41.79 5.43 -0.19
C THR A 153 41.82 6.58 0.80
N GLY A 154 42.96 7.26 0.95
CA GLY A 154 43.10 8.37 1.92
C GLY A 154 42.69 7.94 3.33
N GLU A 155 41.75 8.66 3.95
CA GLU A 155 41.09 8.19 5.18
C GLU A 155 39.64 7.73 4.93
N ALA A 156 39.39 7.12 3.77
CA ALA A 156 38.12 6.48 3.45
C ALA A 156 38.22 4.96 3.57
N TYR A 157 37.14 4.38 4.08
CA TYR A 157 37.00 2.99 4.48
C TYR A 157 35.67 2.43 3.95
N LYS A 158 35.72 1.22 3.41
CA LYS A 158 34.53 0.37 3.23
C LYS A 158 34.17 -0.22 4.59
N ILE A 159 32.88 -0.16 4.95
CA ILE A 159 32.42 -0.55 6.29
C ILE A 159 31.35 -1.63 6.14
N ASP A 160 31.62 -2.78 6.73
CA ASP A 160 30.70 -3.90 6.87
C ASP A 160 30.24 -3.98 8.33
N VAL A 161 28.93 -4.09 8.59
CA VAL A 161 28.38 -4.32 9.93
C VAL A 161 27.75 -5.70 9.95
N LEU A 162 28.29 -6.58 10.78
CA LEU A 162 28.09 -8.01 10.69
C LEU A 162 27.50 -8.58 11.97
N ARG A 163 26.61 -9.56 11.82
CA ARG A 163 25.97 -10.34 12.90
C ARG A 163 26.16 -11.82 12.64
N TRP A 164 26.28 -12.61 13.71
CA TRP A 164 26.23 -14.07 13.62
C TRP A 164 24.80 -14.57 13.41
N ASN A 165 24.56 -15.36 12.36
CA ASN A 165 23.23 -15.95 12.09
C ASN A 165 23.04 -17.38 12.63
N GLY A 166 24.06 -17.95 13.28
CA GLY A 166 24.09 -19.36 13.70
C GLY A 166 25.18 -20.17 12.99
N GLU A 167 25.58 -19.75 11.80
CA GLU A 167 26.56 -20.46 10.96
C GLU A 167 27.73 -19.57 10.52
N ALA A 168 27.49 -18.31 10.20
CA ALA A 168 28.50 -17.36 9.72
C ALA A 168 28.17 -15.91 10.13
N LEU A 169 29.15 -15.01 9.96
CA LEU A 169 28.90 -13.57 9.99
C LEU A 169 28.22 -13.13 8.69
N VAL A 170 27.07 -12.50 8.82
CA VAL A 170 26.27 -11.94 7.73
C VAL A 170 26.01 -10.46 7.98
N GLN A 171 25.66 -9.70 6.94
CA GLN A 171 25.33 -8.28 7.07
C GLN A 171 24.13 -8.06 8.01
N ALA A 172 24.25 -7.09 8.91
CA ALA A 172 23.25 -6.72 9.91
C ALA A 172 22.55 -5.41 9.52
N GLU A 173 21.77 -5.45 8.44
CA GLU A 173 21.13 -4.25 7.86
C GLU A 173 20.19 -3.52 8.83
N ASP A 174 19.54 -4.25 9.74
CA ASP A 174 18.69 -3.69 10.79
C ASP A 174 19.47 -2.81 11.78
N ALA A 175 20.76 -3.09 11.98
CA ALA A 175 21.65 -2.27 12.81
C ALA A 175 22.17 -1.03 12.07
N TYR A 176 22.04 -0.97 10.74
CA TYR A 176 22.68 0.09 9.96
C TYR A 176 22.15 1.48 10.33
N HIS A 177 20.84 1.64 10.49
CA HIS A 177 20.23 2.92 10.84
C HIS A 177 20.78 3.50 12.16
N HIS A 178 21.20 2.64 13.09
CA HIS A 178 21.79 3.05 14.35
C HIS A 178 23.31 3.29 14.22
N TYR A 179 24.05 2.33 13.67
CA TYR A 179 25.49 2.40 13.56
C TYR A 179 25.97 3.50 12.59
N PHE A 180 25.37 3.56 11.39
CA PHE A 180 25.83 4.47 10.35
C PHE A 180 25.57 5.95 10.66
N ARG A 181 24.77 6.31 11.66
CA ARG A 181 24.71 7.70 12.16
C ARG A 181 26.07 8.21 12.63
N LYS A 182 26.86 7.34 13.27
CA LYS A 182 28.24 7.65 13.69
C LYS A 182 29.17 7.76 12.48
N VAL A 183 29.02 6.86 11.51
CA VAL A 183 29.81 6.85 10.26
C VAL A 183 29.53 8.11 9.43
N VAL A 184 28.28 8.56 9.37
CA VAL A 184 27.90 9.82 8.73
C VAL A 184 28.65 10.98 9.37
N ASN A 185 28.68 11.08 10.70
CA ASN A 185 29.43 12.15 11.39
C ASN A 185 30.93 12.14 11.05
N TYR A 186 31.53 10.95 10.93
CA TYR A 186 32.92 10.79 10.52
C TYR A 186 33.16 11.37 9.12
N TYR A 187 32.35 10.99 8.12
CA TYR A 187 32.53 11.47 6.76
C TYR A 187 32.08 12.91 6.56
N GLU A 188 31.12 13.42 7.34
CA GLU A 188 30.78 14.85 7.37
C GLU A 188 31.96 15.72 7.79
N LYS A 189 32.78 15.24 8.74
CA LYS A 189 34.03 15.91 9.11
C LYS A 189 35.05 15.85 7.96
N LYS A 190 35.18 14.70 7.29
CA LYS A 190 36.11 14.53 6.16
C LYS A 190 35.78 15.39 4.95
N VAL A 191 34.51 15.49 4.56
CA VAL A 191 34.11 16.40 3.46
C VAL A 191 34.26 17.89 3.84
N LYS A 192 34.25 18.23 5.13
CA LYS A 192 34.58 19.60 5.58
C LYS A 192 36.08 19.88 5.53
N GLU A 193 36.90 18.91 5.92
CA GLU A 193 38.38 19.01 5.87
C GLU A 193 38.89 19.05 4.43
N MET A 194 38.30 18.24 3.54
CA MET A 194 38.73 18.09 2.14
C MET A 194 37.51 18.12 1.20
N PRO A 195 36.91 19.30 0.97
CA PRO A 195 35.65 19.41 0.21
C PRO A 195 35.79 19.07 -1.27
N THR A 196 37.00 19.15 -1.83
CA THR A 196 37.28 18.81 -3.24
C THR A 196 37.58 17.33 -3.46
N ALA A 197 37.67 16.52 -2.40
CA ALA A 197 37.92 15.08 -2.50
C ALA A 197 36.63 14.31 -2.74
N ALA A 198 36.33 14.00 -4.01
CA ALA A 198 35.10 13.31 -4.42
C ALA A 198 34.85 11.99 -3.67
N PHE A 199 35.89 11.20 -3.35
CA PHE A 199 35.73 9.95 -2.62
C PHE A 199 35.09 10.13 -1.23
N TYR A 200 35.38 11.21 -0.49
CA TYR A 200 34.70 11.43 0.79
C TYR A 200 33.21 11.72 0.63
N TRP A 201 32.80 12.35 -0.48
CA TRP A 201 31.38 12.53 -0.80
C TRP A 201 30.70 11.21 -1.17
N TYR A 202 31.39 10.33 -1.90
CA TYR A 202 30.89 8.97 -2.19
C TYR A 202 30.60 8.20 -0.90
N TYR A 203 31.58 8.12 -0.01
CA TYR A 203 31.45 7.39 1.25
C TYR A 203 30.47 8.03 2.22
N LEU A 204 30.36 9.36 2.21
CA LEU A 204 29.32 10.05 2.95
C LEU A 204 27.92 9.69 2.43
N ALA A 205 27.74 9.60 1.11
CA ALA A 205 26.46 9.25 0.52
C ALA A 205 26.07 7.79 0.82
N ASP A 206 27.00 6.84 0.68
CA ASP A 206 26.77 5.44 1.06
C ASP A 206 26.42 5.32 2.55
N ALA A 207 27.16 6.02 3.43
CA ALA A 207 26.88 6.03 4.85
C ALA A 207 25.50 6.64 5.18
N GLN A 208 25.11 7.70 4.49
CA GLN A 208 23.79 8.31 4.64
C GLN A 208 22.68 7.37 4.17
N LEU A 209 22.86 6.67 3.05
CA LEU A 209 21.89 5.67 2.57
C LEU A 209 21.67 4.57 3.62
N LYS A 210 22.77 3.99 4.13
CA LYS A 210 22.74 2.94 5.16
C LYS A 210 22.20 3.46 6.50
N ALA A 211 22.40 4.74 6.81
CA ALA A 211 21.80 5.40 7.98
C ALA A 211 20.30 5.71 7.81
N GLY A 212 19.66 5.30 6.72
CA GLY A 212 18.25 5.59 6.43
C GLY A 212 18.00 7.04 6.04
N MET A 213 18.96 7.69 5.38
CA MET A 213 18.89 9.08 4.91
C MET A 213 19.05 9.16 3.37
N PRO A 214 18.22 8.45 2.58
CA PRO A 214 18.43 8.31 1.14
C PRO A 214 18.35 9.64 0.36
N GLU A 215 17.57 10.62 0.82
CA GLU A 215 17.50 11.95 0.19
C GLU A 215 18.79 12.75 0.44
N LYS A 216 19.34 12.64 1.65
CA LYS A 216 20.64 13.24 1.99
C LYS A 216 21.74 12.58 1.19
N ALA A 217 21.69 11.25 1.07
CA ALA A 217 22.59 10.46 0.24
C ALA A 217 22.53 10.90 -1.22
N LEU A 218 21.34 11.15 -1.77
CA LEU A 218 21.16 11.61 -3.15
C LEU A 218 21.83 12.97 -3.39
N SER A 219 21.62 13.95 -2.50
CA SER A 219 22.29 15.24 -2.61
C SER A 219 23.81 15.12 -2.48
N THR A 220 24.27 14.27 -1.57
CA THR A 220 25.69 14.07 -1.31
C THR A 220 26.38 13.36 -2.47
N VAL A 221 25.75 12.35 -3.08
CA VAL A 221 26.32 11.63 -4.23
C VAL A 221 26.41 12.56 -5.45
N GLU A 222 25.39 13.41 -5.67
CA GLU A 222 25.39 14.40 -6.76
C GLU A 222 26.46 15.47 -6.59
N LYS A 223 26.68 15.95 -5.36
CA LYS A 223 27.80 16.86 -5.04
C LYS A 223 29.14 16.19 -5.32
N GLY A 224 29.31 14.94 -4.92
CA GLY A 224 30.52 14.17 -5.22
C GLY A 224 30.76 14.02 -6.72
N MET A 225 29.71 13.74 -7.51
CA MET A 225 29.78 13.63 -8.97
C MET A 225 30.23 14.92 -9.65
N ALA A 226 29.91 16.09 -9.09
CA ALA A 226 30.22 17.39 -9.66
C ALA A 226 31.69 17.83 -9.51
N LEU A 227 32.48 17.17 -8.65
CA LEU A 227 33.83 17.62 -8.27
C LEU A 227 34.95 17.21 -9.23
N GLY A 228 34.65 16.50 -10.32
CA GLY A 228 35.66 15.98 -11.26
C GLY A 228 36.38 14.73 -10.71
N MET A 229 36.53 13.69 -11.54
CA MET A 229 36.75 12.32 -11.07
C MET A 229 38.20 11.86 -11.20
N ALA A 230 38.79 11.41 -10.10
CA ALA A 230 39.96 10.53 -10.10
C ALA A 230 39.61 9.13 -9.54
N TYR A 231 38.81 9.08 -8.46
CA TYR A 231 38.31 7.85 -7.83
C TYR A 231 37.25 8.17 -6.73
N PRO A 232 36.21 7.34 -6.51
CA PRO A 232 35.73 6.26 -7.39
C PRO A 232 35.32 6.78 -8.77
N GLY A 233 35.27 5.90 -9.77
CA GLY A 233 34.88 6.25 -11.14
C GLY A 233 33.41 6.65 -11.27
N LYS A 234 33.03 7.23 -12.42
CA LYS A 234 31.66 7.67 -12.73
C LYS A 234 30.62 6.58 -12.49
N ASP A 235 30.92 5.37 -12.96
CA ASP A 235 30.01 4.22 -12.87
C ASP A 235 29.68 3.85 -11.41
N ALA A 236 30.63 4.03 -10.48
CA ALA A 236 30.40 3.75 -9.06
C ALA A 236 29.45 4.78 -8.44
N PHE A 237 29.60 6.06 -8.79
CA PHE A 237 28.67 7.11 -8.39
C PHE A 237 27.29 6.97 -9.03
N GLU A 238 27.22 6.61 -10.31
CA GLU A 238 25.95 6.34 -10.99
C GLU A 238 25.25 5.12 -10.40
N LYS A 239 26.00 4.06 -10.09
CA LYS A 239 25.46 2.89 -9.41
C LYS A 239 24.93 3.25 -8.02
N LEU A 240 25.70 3.96 -7.20
CA LEU A 240 25.25 4.39 -5.88
C LEU A 240 24.05 5.35 -5.99
N LYS A 241 24.06 6.29 -6.94
CA LYS A 241 22.92 7.16 -7.23
C LYS A 241 21.69 6.36 -7.63
N ASN A 242 21.84 5.34 -8.48
CA ASN A 242 20.75 4.44 -8.86
C ASN A 242 20.29 3.57 -7.70
N GLU A 243 21.16 3.08 -6.83
CA GLU A 243 20.80 2.33 -5.62
C GLU A 243 20.06 3.22 -4.62
N ILE A 244 20.55 4.44 -4.40
CA ILE A 244 19.85 5.46 -3.62
C ILE A 244 18.48 5.72 -4.27
N GLN A 245 18.44 5.90 -5.59
CA GLN A 245 17.22 6.13 -6.34
C GLN A 245 16.29 4.91 -6.30
N ASP A 246 16.80 3.69 -6.28
CA ASP A 246 16.05 2.44 -6.20
C ASP A 246 15.56 2.16 -4.79
N VAL A 247 16.29 2.54 -3.75
CA VAL A 247 15.77 2.60 -2.38
C VAL A 247 14.68 3.67 -2.30
N LEU A 248 14.88 4.82 -2.97
CA LEU A 248 13.84 5.83 -3.14
C LEU A 248 12.66 5.31 -4.00
N ASN A 249 12.85 4.27 -4.86
CA ASN A 249 11.85 3.76 -5.81
C ASN A 249 11.23 2.37 -5.47
N HIS A 250 11.82 1.58 -4.57
CA HIS A 250 11.45 0.25 -3.98
C HIS A 250 11.51 -1.04 -4.86
N LYS A 251 11.72 -2.20 -4.18
CA LYS A 251 11.79 -3.60 -4.71
C LYS A 251 10.87 -3.83 -5.91
N ASN A 252 11.42 -4.34 -7.02
CA ASN A 252 10.72 -4.53 -8.29
C ASN A 252 9.46 -5.42 -8.17
N ILE A 253 8.31 -4.77 -8.14
CA ILE A 253 6.99 -5.37 -8.29
C ILE A 253 6.48 -4.98 -9.66
N ARG A 254 6.25 -5.96 -10.54
CA ARG A 254 5.76 -5.69 -11.90
C ARG A 254 4.72 -6.73 -12.35
N LEU A 255 3.76 -6.96 -11.47
CA LEU A 255 2.54 -7.67 -11.82
C LEU A 255 1.39 -6.68 -11.82
N TYR A 256 0.63 -6.69 -12.90
CA TYR A 256 -0.45 -5.76 -13.16
C TYR A 256 -1.76 -6.55 -13.26
N PRO A 257 -2.82 -6.15 -12.53
CA PRO A 257 -4.12 -6.82 -12.60
C PRO A 257 -4.64 -6.86 -14.04
N ALA A 258 -5.02 -8.04 -14.50
CA ALA A 258 -5.56 -8.26 -15.83
C ALA A 258 -6.79 -9.15 -15.76
N SER A 259 -7.86 -8.70 -16.40
CA SER A 259 -9.16 -9.35 -16.35
C SER A 259 -9.48 -10.14 -17.63
N GLU A 260 -10.26 -11.21 -17.46
CA GLU A 260 -10.77 -12.03 -18.55
C GLU A 260 -12.27 -12.20 -18.37
N SER A 261 -13.05 -11.83 -19.39
CA SER A 261 -14.51 -11.99 -19.36
C SER A 261 -14.90 -13.42 -19.76
N LYS A 262 -15.65 -14.09 -18.88
CA LYS A 262 -16.13 -15.46 -19.05
C LYS A 262 -17.64 -15.54 -18.88
N ILE A 263 -18.21 -16.70 -19.21
CA ILE A 263 -19.59 -17.03 -18.79
C ILE A 263 -19.59 -17.04 -17.25
N GLY A 264 -20.52 -16.30 -16.64
CA GLY A 264 -20.60 -16.12 -15.20
C GLY A 264 -19.83 -14.92 -14.65
N GLY A 265 -19.22 -14.08 -15.52
CA GLY A 265 -18.65 -12.79 -15.14
C GLY A 265 -17.16 -12.63 -15.45
N ILE A 266 -16.60 -11.53 -14.97
CA ILE A 266 -15.19 -11.17 -15.13
C ILE A 266 -14.36 -11.90 -14.06
N LYS A 267 -13.24 -12.49 -14.47
CA LYS A 267 -12.24 -13.02 -13.54
C LYS A 267 -10.92 -12.27 -13.67
N TRP A 268 -10.23 -12.07 -12.57
CA TRP A 268 -8.97 -11.35 -12.51
C TRP A 268 -7.80 -12.29 -12.26
N GLY A 269 -6.67 -11.93 -12.87
CA GLY A 269 -5.34 -12.49 -12.68
C GLY A 269 -4.31 -11.38 -12.82
N TYR A 270 -3.07 -11.74 -13.18
CA TYR A 270 -1.99 -10.76 -13.32
C TYR A 270 -1.11 -11.03 -14.54
N ILE A 271 -0.70 -9.95 -15.21
CA ILE A 271 0.28 -9.95 -16.29
C ILE A 271 1.59 -9.32 -15.82
N ASN A 272 2.71 -9.66 -16.46
CA ASN A 272 3.95 -8.93 -16.29
C ASN A 272 4.03 -7.70 -17.22
N GLU A 273 5.13 -6.95 -17.14
CA GLU A 273 5.41 -5.76 -17.96
C GLU A 273 5.44 -5.99 -19.48
N THR A 274 5.54 -7.25 -19.93
CA THR A 274 5.48 -7.61 -21.36
C THR A 274 4.07 -8.01 -21.81
N GLY A 275 3.09 -7.99 -20.90
CA GLY A 275 1.70 -8.40 -21.17
C GLY A 275 1.48 -9.91 -21.09
N ARG A 276 2.48 -10.69 -20.68
CA ARG A 276 2.34 -12.14 -20.50
C ARG A 276 1.67 -12.44 -19.17
N VAL A 277 0.72 -13.36 -19.18
CA VAL A 277 0.03 -13.84 -17.97
C VAL A 277 1.05 -14.50 -17.04
N SER A 278 1.14 -14.00 -15.81
CA SER A 278 1.95 -14.55 -14.72
C SER A 278 1.09 -15.33 -13.73
N ILE A 279 -0.12 -14.85 -13.45
CA ILE A 279 -1.11 -15.51 -12.59
C ILE A 279 -2.41 -15.56 -13.40
N GLY A 280 -2.94 -16.77 -13.63
CA GLY A 280 -4.15 -16.97 -14.43
C GLY A 280 -5.40 -16.32 -13.82
N ALA A 281 -6.38 -15.96 -14.64
CA ALA A 281 -7.59 -15.29 -14.20
C ALA A 281 -8.58 -16.25 -13.50
N HIS A 282 -8.68 -16.14 -12.18
CA HIS A 282 -9.58 -16.95 -11.34
C HIS A 282 -10.16 -16.22 -10.12
N TYR A 283 -9.67 -15.02 -9.79
CA TYR A 283 -10.21 -14.20 -8.71
C TYR A 283 -11.45 -13.43 -9.18
N ASP A 284 -12.39 -13.12 -8.29
CA ASP A 284 -13.49 -12.19 -8.57
C ASP A 284 -13.01 -10.74 -8.66
N TRP A 285 -11.95 -10.43 -7.90
CA TRP A 285 -11.28 -9.13 -7.91
C TRP A 285 -9.80 -9.27 -7.54
N ALA A 286 -8.95 -8.40 -8.07
CA ALA A 286 -7.52 -8.36 -7.81
C ALA A 286 -7.03 -6.91 -7.75
N GLU A 287 -6.45 -6.51 -6.63
CA GLU A 287 -5.86 -5.17 -6.45
C GLU A 287 -4.45 -5.08 -7.02
N ASP A 288 -3.94 -3.85 -7.20
CA ASP A 288 -2.54 -3.65 -7.59
C ASP A 288 -1.61 -4.20 -6.49
N PHE A 289 -0.49 -4.80 -6.89
CA PHE A 289 0.53 -5.17 -5.91
C PHE A 289 1.11 -3.90 -5.26
N GLN A 290 1.11 -3.89 -3.93
CA GLN A 290 1.57 -2.77 -3.10
C GLN A 290 3.07 -2.85 -2.89
N LYS A 291 3.73 -1.75 -2.47
CA LYS A 291 5.21 -1.64 -2.35
C LYS A 291 5.92 -2.77 -1.58
N ASN A 292 5.21 -3.49 -0.72
CA ASN A 292 5.74 -4.63 0.04
C ASN A 292 5.72 -5.98 -0.70
N GLY A 293 5.18 -6.03 -1.93
CA GLY A 293 5.14 -7.24 -2.76
C GLY A 293 3.89 -8.09 -2.55
N LEU A 294 2.87 -7.55 -1.87
CA LEU A 294 1.60 -8.23 -1.60
C LEU A 294 0.47 -7.60 -2.40
N ALA A 295 -0.53 -8.40 -2.74
CA ALA A 295 -1.78 -7.93 -3.33
C ALA A 295 -2.99 -8.56 -2.62
N VAL A 296 -4.07 -7.79 -2.51
CA VAL A 296 -5.36 -8.28 -2.03
C VAL A 296 -6.12 -8.88 -3.21
N VAL A 297 -6.72 -10.06 -2.99
CA VAL A 297 -7.56 -10.74 -3.97
C VAL A 297 -8.84 -11.22 -3.33
N THR A 298 -9.93 -11.24 -4.09
CA THR A 298 -11.26 -11.64 -3.60
C THR A 298 -11.76 -12.87 -4.34
N ILE A 299 -12.34 -13.82 -3.60
CA ILE A 299 -13.07 -14.98 -4.10
C ILE A 299 -14.34 -15.14 -3.26
N ASP A 300 -15.50 -15.29 -3.90
CA ASP A 300 -16.80 -15.51 -3.26
C ASP A 300 -17.10 -14.44 -2.18
N ASN A 301 -16.81 -13.17 -2.48
CA ASN A 301 -16.91 -12.02 -1.58
C ASN A 301 -16.01 -12.05 -0.33
N LEU A 302 -15.02 -12.95 -0.29
CA LEU A 302 -14.02 -13.01 0.78
C LEU A 302 -12.66 -12.59 0.24
N SER A 303 -11.96 -11.76 0.98
CA SER A 303 -10.64 -11.25 0.63
C SER A 303 -9.53 -12.04 1.32
N GLY A 304 -8.44 -12.22 0.59
CA GLY A 304 -7.19 -12.85 0.99
C GLY A 304 -5.99 -12.07 0.44
N ILE A 305 -4.79 -12.55 0.71
CA ILE A 305 -3.53 -11.89 0.34
C ILE A 305 -2.65 -12.90 -0.38
N ILE A 306 -2.10 -12.48 -1.52
CA ILE A 306 -1.15 -13.27 -2.30
C ILE A 306 0.22 -12.59 -2.38
N ASP A 307 1.26 -13.40 -2.54
CA ASP A 307 2.57 -12.95 -2.97
C ASP A 307 2.66 -12.87 -4.51
N GLN A 308 3.79 -12.40 -5.02
CA GLN A 308 4.05 -12.25 -6.46
C GLN A 308 4.09 -13.56 -7.25
N LYS A 309 4.17 -14.71 -6.57
CA LYS A 309 4.09 -16.03 -7.21
C LYS A 309 2.63 -16.53 -7.27
N GLY A 310 1.68 -15.73 -6.77
CA GLY A 310 0.28 -16.12 -6.63
C GLY A 310 0.04 -17.06 -5.44
N LYS A 311 1.02 -17.24 -4.55
CA LYS A 311 0.84 -18.06 -3.35
C LYS A 311 0.09 -17.25 -2.31
N TYR A 312 -0.95 -17.82 -1.73
CA TYR A 312 -1.64 -17.21 -0.61
C TYR A 312 -0.70 -17.07 0.59
N VAL A 313 -0.55 -15.82 1.04
CA VAL A 313 -0.10 -15.48 2.39
C VAL A 313 -1.27 -15.62 3.35
N VAL A 314 -2.44 -15.16 2.92
CA VAL A 314 -3.72 -15.30 3.64
C VAL A 314 -4.76 -15.86 2.68
N MET A 315 -5.34 -17.02 3.00
CA MET A 315 -6.47 -17.56 2.24
C MET A 315 -7.69 -16.62 2.33
N PRO A 316 -8.50 -16.49 1.26
CA PRO A 316 -9.74 -15.71 1.28
C PRO A 316 -10.64 -16.12 2.45
N LYS A 317 -10.81 -15.21 3.40
CA LYS A 317 -11.60 -15.48 4.62
C LYS A 317 -12.14 -14.23 5.32
N TYR A 318 -11.60 -13.05 4.98
CA TYR A 318 -12.02 -11.79 5.56
C TYR A 318 -13.08 -11.12 4.67
N GLY A 319 -13.97 -10.31 5.24
CA GLY A 319 -14.92 -9.51 4.45
C GLY A 319 -14.22 -8.41 3.65
N GLY A 320 -13.07 -7.94 4.12
CA GLY A 320 -12.19 -7.07 3.36
C GLY A 320 -10.83 -6.86 4.04
N ILE A 321 -9.87 -6.34 3.27
CA ILE A 321 -8.49 -6.09 3.68
C ILE A 321 -8.11 -4.72 3.12
N GLY A 322 -7.67 -3.81 3.98
CA GLY A 322 -7.18 -2.49 3.59
C GLY A 322 -5.73 -2.52 3.10
N GLU A 323 -5.29 -1.41 2.51
CA GLU A 323 -3.90 -1.25 2.10
C GLU A 323 -2.92 -1.38 3.28
N PHE A 324 -1.73 -1.91 3.00
CA PHE A 324 -0.65 -1.96 3.96
C PHE A 324 -0.06 -0.56 4.15
N SER A 325 -0.15 -0.07 5.38
CA SER A 325 0.57 1.12 5.84
C SER A 325 1.55 0.72 6.94
N GLU A 326 2.80 1.19 6.85
CA GLU A 326 3.87 0.87 7.79
C GLU A 326 4.03 -0.66 8.06
N GLY A 327 3.75 -1.49 7.03
CA GLY A 327 3.80 -2.95 7.10
C GLY A 327 2.71 -3.58 7.97
N ARG A 328 1.55 -2.91 8.09
CA ARG A 328 0.33 -3.45 8.71
C ARG A 328 -0.87 -3.21 7.81
N ALA A 329 -1.80 -4.14 7.80
CA ALA A 329 -3.09 -3.98 7.13
C ALA A 329 -4.22 -4.15 8.14
N ILE A 330 -5.32 -3.44 7.91
CA ILE A 330 -6.57 -3.67 8.62
C ILE A 330 -7.36 -4.72 7.85
N VAL A 331 -7.94 -5.67 8.57
CA VAL A 331 -8.92 -6.60 8.00
C VAL A 331 -10.20 -6.55 8.81
N TRP A 332 -11.33 -6.79 8.17
CA TRP A 332 -12.63 -6.77 8.85
C TRP A 332 -13.48 -7.97 8.46
N ASP A 333 -14.29 -8.43 9.40
CA ASP A 333 -15.33 -9.45 9.21
C ASP A 333 -16.55 -9.12 10.08
N SER A 334 -17.53 -10.02 10.14
CA SER A 334 -18.76 -9.82 10.94
C SER A 334 -18.54 -9.74 12.46
N LYS A 335 -17.32 -9.99 12.94
CA LYS A 335 -16.96 -9.99 14.38
C LYS A 335 -16.14 -8.76 14.79
N GLY A 336 -15.77 -7.89 13.85
CA GLY A 336 -15.00 -6.68 14.11
C GLY A 336 -13.79 -6.50 13.18
N MET A 337 -12.80 -5.75 13.65
CA MET A 337 -11.61 -5.36 12.89
C MET A 337 -10.34 -5.92 13.53
N LEU A 338 -9.38 -6.32 12.70
CA LEU A 338 -8.07 -6.85 13.12
C LEU A 338 -6.95 -6.07 12.45
N LEU A 339 -5.85 -5.88 13.18
CA LEU A 339 -4.58 -5.46 12.60
C LEU A 339 -3.76 -6.71 12.30
N ILE A 340 -3.27 -6.85 11.06
CA ILE A 340 -2.39 -7.95 10.67
C ILE A 340 -1.01 -7.45 10.21
N ASP A 341 0.01 -8.29 10.38
CA ASP A 341 1.31 -8.08 9.74
C ASP A 341 1.33 -8.59 8.29
N GLU A 342 2.45 -8.37 7.59
CA GLU A 342 2.66 -8.80 6.19
C GLU A 342 2.70 -10.32 6.00
N LYS A 343 2.78 -11.09 7.09
CA LYS A 343 2.69 -12.55 7.07
C LYS A 343 1.26 -13.04 7.35
N GLY A 344 0.32 -12.13 7.59
CA GLY A 344 -1.06 -12.45 7.93
C GLY A 344 -1.29 -12.81 9.40
N ASN A 345 -0.30 -12.61 10.28
CA ASN A 345 -0.47 -12.82 11.71
C ASN A 345 -1.32 -11.70 12.28
N VAL A 346 -2.29 -12.04 13.13
CA VAL A 346 -3.08 -11.06 13.87
C VAL A 346 -2.19 -10.46 14.96
N VAL A 347 -2.08 -9.13 14.93
CA VAL A 347 -1.28 -8.32 15.86
C VAL A 347 -2.19 -7.66 16.90
N PHE A 348 -3.38 -7.23 16.49
CA PHE A 348 -4.38 -6.62 17.37
C PHE A 348 -5.80 -6.94 16.90
N LYS A 349 -6.77 -6.89 17.82
CA LYS A 349 -8.20 -7.13 17.54
C LYS A 349 -9.06 -6.17 18.35
N THR A 350 -10.06 -5.58 17.70
CA THR A 350 -11.16 -4.88 18.35
C THR A 350 -12.50 -5.28 17.72
N LYS A 351 -13.60 -5.13 18.47
CA LYS A 351 -14.95 -5.27 17.92
C LYS A 351 -15.41 -3.99 17.21
N ASP A 352 -14.77 -2.86 17.53
CA ASP A 352 -15.15 -1.53 17.11
C ASP A 352 -14.23 -1.02 15.98
N TYR A 353 -13.96 0.28 15.93
CA TYR A 353 -13.17 0.91 14.89
C TYR A 353 -11.66 0.71 15.09
N LEU A 354 -10.97 0.49 13.98
CA LEU A 354 -9.52 0.45 13.87
C LEU A 354 -9.06 1.26 12.65
N GLY A 355 -8.19 2.24 12.87
CA GLY A 355 -7.58 3.09 11.85
C GLY A 355 -6.24 2.54 11.36
N GLY A 356 -5.86 2.90 10.14
CA GLY A 356 -4.59 2.46 9.56
C GLY A 356 -3.38 2.96 10.35
N MET A 357 -2.24 2.29 10.20
CA MET A 357 -0.99 2.78 10.80
C MET A 357 -0.58 4.11 10.17
N GLN A 358 -0.34 5.11 11.00
CA GLN A 358 0.19 6.40 10.60
C GLN A 358 1.05 6.99 11.72
N GLY A 359 2.28 7.37 11.40
CA GLY A 359 3.20 7.95 12.39
C GLY A 359 3.60 6.97 13.49
N GLY A 360 3.66 5.66 13.19
CA GLY A 360 4.00 4.62 14.16
C GLY A 360 2.90 4.29 15.17
N ARG A 361 1.67 4.78 14.94
CA ARG A 361 0.49 4.52 15.78
C ARG A 361 -0.70 4.12 14.91
N SER A 362 -1.61 3.33 15.48
CA SER A 362 -2.93 3.05 14.90
C SER A 362 -3.99 3.44 15.91
N LEU A 363 -4.96 4.23 15.46
CA LEU A 363 -6.12 4.64 16.23
C LEU A 363 -7.04 3.44 16.42
N PHE A 364 -7.49 3.18 17.65
CA PHE A 364 -8.55 2.20 17.91
C PHE A 364 -9.63 2.82 18.79
N SER A 365 -10.83 2.27 18.71
CA SER A 365 -11.91 2.62 19.63
C SER A 365 -12.35 1.44 20.48
N GLU A 366 -12.91 1.77 21.63
CA GLU A 366 -13.63 0.85 22.51
C GLU A 366 -14.97 1.49 22.91
N GLU A 367 -16.05 0.72 22.81
CA GLU A 367 -17.34 1.11 23.37
C GLU A 367 -17.43 0.76 24.85
N ASN A 368 -17.78 1.74 25.69
CA ASN A 368 -18.11 1.55 27.09
C ASN A 368 -19.60 1.82 27.32
N GLU A 369 -20.30 0.90 28.00
CA GLU A 369 -21.74 0.97 28.29
C GLU A 369 -22.17 2.27 28.99
N THR A 370 -21.29 2.91 29.79
CA THR A 370 -21.61 4.15 30.51
C THR A 370 -21.17 5.43 29.79
N ASP A 371 -20.11 5.36 29.00
CA ASP A 371 -19.35 6.53 28.53
C ASP A 371 -19.36 6.72 27.00
N GLY A 372 -19.96 5.76 26.28
CA GLY A 372 -19.96 5.70 24.82
C GLY A 372 -18.60 5.29 24.26
N ILE A 373 -18.37 5.63 23.00
CA ILE A 373 -17.13 5.29 22.29
C ILE A 373 -15.97 6.16 22.80
N ARG A 374 -14.84 5.52 23.08
CA ARG A 374 -13.57 6.15 23.45
C ARG A 374 -12.46 5.73 22.50
N TYR A 375 -11.52 6.62 22.26
CA TYR A 375 -10.41 6.41 21.34
C TYR A 375 -9.07 6.34 22.08
N GLY A 376 -8.21 5.43 21.61
CA GLY A 376 -6.84 5.21 22.08
C GLY A 376 -5.91 4.87 20.93
N PHE A 377 -4.65 4.55 21.24
CA PHE A 377 -3.64 4.25 20.23
C PHE A 377 -2.82 3.00 20.57
N ILE A 378 -2.63 2.15 19.56
CA ILE A 378 -1.70 1.02 19.60
C ILE A 378 -0.43 1.34 18.81
N ASP A 379 0.68 0.70 19.20
CA ASP A 379 1.89 0.68 18.38
C ASP A 379 1.79 -0.35 17.24
N ARG A 380 2.85 -0.43 16.44
CA ARG A 380 2.98 -1.40 15.34
C ARG A 380 2.90 -2.86 15.81
N ASN A 381 3.18 -3.16 17.08
CA ASN A 381 3.11 -4.52 17.63
C ASN A 381 1.76 -4.82 18.29
N GLY A 382 0.79 -3.90 18.20
CA GLY A 382 -0.52 -4.06 18.81
C GLY A 382 -0.53 -3.80 20.31
N VAL A 383 0.55 -3.26 20.87
CA VAL A 383 0.60 -2.85 22.27
C VAL A 383 -0.17 -1.55 22.38
N ILE A 384 -1.15 -1.51 23.28
CA ILE A 384 -1.85 -0.27 23.66
C ILE A 384 -0.83 0.65 24.33
N VAL A 385 -0.43 1.71 23.63
CA VAL A 385 0.47 2.75 24.16
C VAL A 385 -0.35 3.80 24.88
N ILE A 386 -1.50 4.18 24.30
CA ILE A 386 -2.42 5.14 24.88
C ILE A 386 -3.78 4.46 25.04
N PRO A 387 -4.26 4.23 26.26
CA PRO A 387 -5.57 3.62 26.51
C PRO A 387 -6.72 4.40 25.87
N ALA A 388 -7.82 3.72 25.58
CA ALA A 388 -9.03 4.35 25.05
C ALA A 388 -9.65 5.30 26.10
N GLN A 389 -9.36 6.59 25.98
CA GLN A 389 -9.78 7.61 26.96
C GLN A 389 -10.26 8.92 26.35
N TYR A 390 -10.09 9.11 25.03
CA TYR A 390 -10.48 10.36 24.36
C TYR A 390 -11.88 10.24 23.73
N LYS A 391 -12.66 11.34 23.74
CA LYS A 391 -13.98 11.40 23.08
C LYS A 391 -13.86 11.32 21.56
N THR A 392 -12.84 11.98 21.01
CA THR A 392 -12.45 11.93 19.60
C THR A 392 -10.92 12.02 19.50
N ALA A 393 -10.35 11.52 18.41
CA ALA A 393 -8.92 11.56 18.17
C ALA A 393 -8.61 11.58 16.67
N GLY A 394 -7.69 12.45 16.28
CA GLY A 394 -7.08 12.48 14.94
C GLY A 394 -5.91 11.50 14.82
N ASN A 395 -5.38 11.35 13.60
CA ASN A 395 -4.20 10.52 13.35
C ASN A 395 -2.91 11.22 13.79
N PHE A 396 -1.88 10.42 14.08
CA PHE A 396 -0.55 10.97 14.33
C PHE A 396 0.08 11.52 13.06
N ILE A 397 0.42 12.81 13.07
CA ILE A 397 1.11 13.50 11.99
C ILE A 397 2.34 14.18 12.59
N HIS A 398 3.53 13.83 12.10
CA HIS A 398 4.81 14.32 12.61
C HIS A 398 4.95 14.19 14.15
N GLY A 399 4.46 13.07 14.71
CA GLY A 399 4.57 12.74 16.13
C GLY A 399 3.55 13.43 17.04
N LYS A 400 2.52 14.08 16.49
CA LYS A 400 1.45 14.72 17.26
C LYS A 400 0.07 14.27 16.80
N ALA A 401 -0.88 14.22 17.72
CA ALA A 401 -2.29 14.02 17.42
C ALA A 401 -3.14 15.04 18.18
N VAL A 402 -4.28 15.42 17.60
CA VAL A 402 -5.28 16.24 18.28
C VAL A 402 -6.36 15.33 18.83
N VAL A 403 -6.69 15.48 20.10
CA VAL A 403 -7.66 14.66 20.82
C VAL A 403 -8.65 15.52 21.59
N GLN A 404 -9.85 15.01 21.82
CA GLN A 404 -10.84 15.64 22.69
C GLN A 404 -10.93 14.90 24.02
N LEU A 405 -10.76 15.66 25.11
CA LEU A 405 -10.75 15.17 26.48
C LEU A 405 -12.19 14.98 27.03
N GLN A 406 -12.29 14.40 28.24
CA GLN A 406 -13.57 14.14 28.89
C GLN A 406 -14.37 15.40 29.23
N ASP A 407 -13.68 16.51 29.50
CA ASP A 407 -14.29 17.81 29.79
C ASP A 407 -14.46 18.69 28.54
N ASP A 408 -14.53 18.06 27.37
CA ASP A 408 -14.75 18.68 26.04
C ASP A 408 -13.63 19.61 25.56
N ALA A 409 -12.57 19.80 26.36
CA ALA A 409 -11.37 20.50 25.90
C ALA A 409 -10.63 19.67 24.84
N TYR A 410 -10.01 20.37 23.89
CA TYR A 410 -9.11 19.74 22.92
C TYR A 410 -7.67 19.80 23.44
N ALA A 411 -6.85 18.82 23.06
CA ALA A 411 -5.44 18.77 23.39
C ALA A 411 -4.61 18.28 22.21
N VAL A 412 -3.39 18.79 22.10
CA VAL A 412 -2.33 18.18 21.29
C VAL A 412 -1.54 17.26 22.20
N ILE A 413 -1.41 16.00 21.79
CA ILE A 413 -0.61 14.99 22.50
C ILE A 413 0.58 14.56 21.66
N ASP A 414 1.64 14.07 22.33
CA ASP A 414 2.74 13.38 21.68
C ASP A 414 2.47 11.87 21.51
N VAL A 415 3.44 11.15 20.96
CA VAL A 415 3.34 9.71 20.66
C VAL A 415 3.21 8.82 21.90
N ASP A 416 3.55 9.33 23.07
CA ASP A 416 3.46 8.64 24.35
C ASP A 416 2.17 9.02 25.11
N GLY A 417 1.41 9.98 24.58
CA GLY A 417 0.13 10.43 25.11
C GLY A 417 0.22 11.63 26.05
N GLU A 418 1.42 12.22 26.19
CA GLU A 418 1.61 13.39 27.04
C GLU A 418 0.95 14.61 26.41
N ILE A 419 0.19 15.36 27.22
CA ILE A 419 -0.48 16.58 26.77
C ILE A 419 0.56 17.68 26.59
N LEU A 420 0.82 18.04 25.33
CA LEU A 420 1.72 19.13 24.97
C LEU A 420 1.04 20.50 25.13
N GLN A 421 -0.23 20.59 24.73
CA GLN A 421 -1.01 21.81 24.83
C GLN A 421 -2.50 21.49 24.94
N ARG A 422 -3.23 22.33 25.68
CA ARG A 422 -4.68 22.22 25.89
C ARG A 422 -5.41 23.48 25.41
N PHE A 423 -6.62 23.31 24.88
CA PHE A 423 -7.46 24.34 24.30
C PHE A 423 -8.91 24.24 24.77
N HIS A 424 -9.54 25.38 25.04
CA HIS A 424 -10.95 25.48 25.40
C HIS A 424 -11.72 26.14 24.24
N TYR A 425 -11.77 25.44 23.11
CA TYR A 425 -12.49 25.83 21.90
C TYR A 425 -13.55 24.79 21.55
N ALA A 426 -14.57 25.19 20.81
CA ALA A 426 -15.64 24.28 20.40
C ALA A 426 -15.14 23.20 19.43
N PHE A 427 -14.10 23.51 18.66
CA PHE A 427 -13.44 22.59 17.75
C PHE A 427 -11.98 22.98 17.56
N VAL A 428 -11.09 21.98 17.49
CA VAL A 428 -9.70 22.10 17.03
C VAL A 428 -9.42 20.90 16.13
N GLY A 429 -9.00 21.15 14.89
CA GLY A 429 -8.60 20.10 13.95
C GLY A 429 -7.09 19.83 13.96
N ASP A 430 -6.66 18.87 13.15
CA ASP A 430 -5.28 18.40 13.12
C ASP A 430 -4.24 19.50 12.86
N VAL A 431 -3.07 19.37 13.49
CA VAL A 431 -1.90 20.22 13.25
C VAL A 431 -1.35 19.96 11.85
N ARG A 432 -1.41 20.98 10.98
CA ARG A 432 -0.80 20.94 9.65
C ARG A 432 0.11 22.14 9.46
N GLU A 433 1.39 21.87 9.23
CA GLU A 433 2.44 22.89 9.08
C GLU A 433 2.46 23.98 10.18
N GLY A 434 2.17 23.58 11.42
CA GLY A 434 2.18 24.43 12.61
C GLY A 434 0.89 25.23 12.88
N LEU A 435 -0.15 25.04 12.07
CA LEU A 435 -1.46 25.69 12.25
C LEU A 435 -2.58 24.65 12.37
N MET A 436 -3.60 24.96 13.17
CA MET A 436 -4.78 24.13 13.38
C MET A 436 -6.05 24.93 13.05
N PRO A 437 -6.98 24.38 12.24
CA PRO A 437 -8.29 24.99 12.09
C PRO A 437 -9.05 24.90 13.42
N PHE A 438 -9.76 25.97 13.81
CA PHE A 438 -10.50 25.99 15.07
C PHE A 438 -11.81 26.79 14.98
N LYS A 439 -12.72 26.56 15.92
CA LYS A 439 -13.96 27.36 16.11
C LYS A 439 -14.11 27.84 17.54
N LEU A 440 -14.61 29.07 17.70
CA LEU A 440 -14.95 29.63 19.02
C LEU A 440 -16.25 29.05 19.60
N SER A 441 -17.22 28.71 18.76
CA SER A 441 -18.51 28.10 19.10
C SER A 441 -18.89 27.03 18.07
N VAL A 442 -19.82 26.13 18.39
CA VAL A 442 -20.22 25.02 17.51
C VAL A 442 -20.68 25.51 16.14
N ASP A 443 -21.55 26.52 16.12
CA ASP A 443 -22.07 27.18 14.91
C ASP A 443 -21.17 28.34 14.42
N GLY A 444 -19.99 28.49 15.01
CA GLY A 444 -19.04 29.54 14.67
C GLY A 444 -18.33 29.29 13.35
N LYS A 445 -17.78 30.37 12.79
CA LYS A 445 -16.86 30.31 11.65
C LYS A 445 -15.52 29.68 12.08
N PHE A 446 -14.76 29.22 11.10
CA PHE A 446 -13.40 28.72 11.27
C PHE A 446 -12.36 29.83 11.19
N GLY A 447 -11.34 29.73 12.04
CA GLY A 447 -10.07 30.44 11.96
C GLY A 447 -8.90 29.47 12.07
N PHE A 448 -7.70 29.99 12.29
CA PHE A 448 -6.51 29.19 12.56
C PHE A 448 -5.77 29.65 13.81
N ILE A 449 -5.38 28.69 14.64
CA ILE A 449 -4.50 28.90 15.79
C ILE A 449 -3.15 28.23 15.54
N ASP A 450 -2.10 28.73 16.19
CA ASP A 450 -0.82 28.03 16.28
C ASP A 450 -0.87 26.91 17.35
N GLU A 451 0.21 26.15 17.46
CA GLU A 451 0.32 25.07 18.44
C GLU A 451 0.29 25.54 19.91
N LYS A 452 0.47 26.83 20.18
CA LYS A 452 0.35 27.43 21.53
C LYS A 452 -1.07 27.91 21.81
N GLY A 453 -1.96 27.87 20.83
CA GLY A 453 -3.33 28.36 20.92
C GLY A 453 -3.46 29.85 20.60
N THR A 454 -2.41 30.49 20.09
CA THR A 454 -2.49 31.88 19.64
C THR A 454 -3.32 31.94 18.37
N ILE A 455 -4.33 32.80 18.33
CA ILE A 455 -5.12 33.04 17.12
C ILE A 455 -4.22 33.72 16.07
N VAL A 456 -3.92 33.00 14.99
CA VAL A 456 -3.13 33.50 13.85
C VAL A 456 -4.06 34.09 12.79
N ILE A 457 -5.17 33.41 12.52
CA ILE A 457 -6.20 33.87 11.59
C ILE A 457 -7.53 33.89 12.34
N THR A 458 -8.09 35.08 12.51
CA THR A 458 -9.37 35.28 13.19
C THR A 458 -10.49 34.51 12.48
N PRO A 459 -11.36 33.80 13.22
CA PRO A 459 -12.46 33.07 12.64
C PRO A 459 -13.36 33.91 11.73
N ARG A 460 -13.50 33.48 10.47
CA ARG A 460 -14.34 34.16 9.47
C ARG A 460 -14.80 33.29 8.30
N PHE A 461 -14.27 32.07 8.15
CA PHE A 461 -14.59 31.18 7.04
C PHE A 461 -15.68 30.18 7.43
N ASP A 462 -16.53 29.81 6.50
CA ASP A 462 -17.55 28.76 6.68
C ASP A 462 -16.97 27.37 6.63
N GLY A 463 -16.01 27.16 5.73
CA GLY A 463 -15.27 25.91 5.60
C GLY A 463 -13.78 26.16 5.44
N VAL A 464 -12.96 25.26 5.98
CA VAL A 464 -11.50 25.29 5.82
C VAL A 464 -10.97 23.88 5.60
N GLN A 465 -9.97 23.76 4.73
CA GLN A 465 -9.06 22.62 4.70
C GLN A 465 -7.73 23.04 5.35
N GLY A 466 -7.06 22.10 6.03
CA GLY A 466 -5.79 22.36 6.70
C GLY A 466 -4.70 22.87 5.76
N PHE A 467 -3.65 23.48 6.34
CA PHE A 467 -2.54 24.00 5.54
C PHE A 467 -1.75 22.89 4.83
N GLN A 468 -1.48 23.08 3.54
CA GLN A 468 -0.64 22.22 2.72
C GLN A 468 0.17 23.10 1.74
N GLU A 469 1.46 22.83 1.64
CA GLU A 469 2.43 23.59 0.83
C GLU A 469 2.35 25.11 1.12
N GLY A 470 2.13 25.48 2.38
CA GLY A 470 2.02 26.86 2.82
C GLY A 470 0.74 27.60 2.42
N ARG A 471 -0.31 26.89 1.99
CA ARG A 471 -1.64 27.45 1.66
C ARG A 471 -2.76 26.69 2.34
N ALA A 472 -3.93 27.30 2.47
CA ALA A 472 -5.16 26.63 2.89
C ALA A 472 -6.31 26.96 1.94
N ILE A 473 -7.15 25.96 1.66
CA ILE A 473 -8.39 26.15 0.90
C ILE A 473 -9.48 26.57 1.90
N VAL A 474 -10.24 27.60 1.57
CA VAL A 474 -11.30 28.14 2.42
C VAL A 474 -12.58 28.39 1.62
N SER A 475 -13.72 28.36 2.30
CA SER A 475 -15.03 28.71 1.75
C SER A 475 -15.69 29.77 2.63
N GLU A 476 -16.39 30.71 2.01
CA GLU A 476 -17.27 31.69 2.66
C GLU A 476 -18.76 31.44 2.33
N ASP A 477 -19.10 30.26 1.82
CA ASP A 477 -20.49 29.86 1.56
C ASP A 477 -20.98 28.92 2.66
N GLU A 478 -21.98 29.37 3.41
CA GLU A 478 -22.66 28.62 4.48
C GLU A 478 -23.29 27.32 4.00
N ASN A 479 -23.64 27.22 2.71
CA ASN A 479 -24.26 26.03 2.13
C ASN A 479 -23.23 25.07 1.50
N TYR A 480 -21.93 25.42 1.50
CA TYR A 480 -20.87 24.66 0.83
C TYR A 480 -21.12 24.38 -0.67
N GLN A 481 -22.02 25.15 -1.29
CA GLN A 481 -22.51 24.92 -2.65
C GLN A 481 -21.56 25.45 -3.74
N SER A 482 -20.59 26.31 -3.40
CA SER A 482 -19.51 26.83 -4.25
C SER A 482 -18.78 27.99 -3.50
N LYS A 483 -17.78 28.64 -4.12
CA LYS A 483 -16.98 29.77 -3.61
C LYS A 483 -15.77 29.40 -2.75
N TYR A 484 -14.97 28.49 -3.27
CA TYR A 484 -13.66 28.19 -2.71
C TYR A 484 -12.63 29.25 -3.10
N GLY A 485 -11.77 29.58 -2.13
CA GLY A 485 -10.63 30.47 -2.24
C GLY A 485 -9.38 29.83 -1.64
N LEU A 486 -8.24 30.50 -1.80
CA LEU A 486 -6.94 30.06 -1.32
C LEU A 486 -6.32 31.19 -0.49
N ILE A 487 -5.86 30.88 0.72
CA ILE A 487 -5.20 31.83 1.61
C ILE A 487 -3.77 31.42 1.92
N ASP A 488 -2.94 32.41 2.30
CA ASP A 488 -1.63 32.17 2.91
C ASP A 488 -1.72 32.01 4.44
N LYS A 489 -0.58 31.77 5.09
CA LYS A 489 -0.49 31.59 6.56
C LYS A 489 -0.83 32.83 7.38
N THR A 490 -0.95 34.00 6.75
CA THR A 490 -1.42 35.24 7.39
C THR A 490 -2.94 35.42 7.27
N GLY A 491 -3.60 34.53 6.52
CA GLY A 491 -5.01 34.62 6.18
C GLY A 491 -5.29 35.55 5.00
N LYS A 492 -4.28 36.06 4.30
CA LYS A 492 -4.51 36.88 3.11
C LYS A 492 -4.93 35.99 1.94
N TYR A 493 -5.94 36.45 1.20
CA TYR A 493 -6.35 35.79 -0.04
C TYR A 493 -5.26 35.87 -1.11
N ILE A 494 -4.88 34.70 -1.60
CA ILE A 494 -4.14 34.50 -2.85
C ILE A 494 -5.15 34.33 -3.98
N ILE A 495 -6.19 33.54 -3.74
CA ILE A 495 -7.34 33.39 -4.62
C ILE A 495 -8.59 33.78 -3.82
N PRO A 496 -9.38 34.78 -4.24
CA PRO A 496 -10.62 35.11 -3.56
C PRO A 496 -11.65 33.98 -3.72
N PRO A 497 -12.59 33.82 -2.76
CA PRO A 497 -13.58 32.74 -2.77
C PRO A 497 -14.60 32.95 -3.90
N LYS A 498 -14.34 32.32 -5.05
CA LYS A 498 -15.18 32.45 -6.27
C LYS A 498 -15.27 31.20 -7.13
N TYR A 499 -14.43 30.19 -6.87
CA TYR A 499 -14.39 28.98 -7.68
C TYR A 499 -15.35 27.92 -7.14
N ASN A 500 -15.83 27.05 -8.01
CA ASN A 500 -16.70 25.93 -7.63
C ASN A 500 -15.94 24.86 -6.83
N ASP A 501 -14.64 24.73 -7.11
CA ASP A 501 -13.76 23.77 -6.46
C ASP A 501 -12.31 24.28 -6.51
N ILE A 502 -11.51 23.92 -5.51
CA ILE A 502 -10.05 24.08 -5.52
C ILE A 502 -9.46 22.82 -4.90
N ARG A 503 -8.50 22.19 -5.58
CA ARG A 503 -7.80 20.98 -5.11
C ARG A 503 -6.29 21.21 -5.11
N PHE A 504 -5.61 20.80 -4.04
CA PHE A 504 -4.15 20.65 -4.08
C PHE A 504 -3.80 19.47 -4.97
N LEU A 505 -2.78 19.64 -5.82
CA LEU A 505 -2.27 18.58 -6.69
C LEU A 505 -0.83 18.16 -6.31
N GLY A 506 -0.24 18.77 -5.28
CA GLY A 506 1.17 18.58 -4.94
C GLY A 506 2.12 19.31 -5.89
N GLU A 507 3.42 19.29 -5.55
CA GLU A 507 4.50 19.93 -6.32
C GLU A 507 4.23 21.43 -6.64
N GLY A 508 3.60 22.11 -5.68
CA GLY A 508 3.21 23.51 -5.79
C GLY A 508 2.17 23.79 -6.86
N LYS A 509 1.24 22.86 -7.10
CA LYS A 509 0.12 23.02 -8.05
C LYS A 509 -1.24 22.84 -7.39
N ILE A 510 -2.22 23.49 -8.02
CA ILE A 510 -3.63 23.38 -7.69
C ILE A 510 -4.45 23.19 -8.96
N ALA A 511 -5.60 22.53 -8.83
CA ALA A 511 -6.68 22.63 -9.81
C ALA A 511 -7.71 23.64 -9.29
N VAL A 512 -8.18 24.55 -10.15
CA VAL A 512 -9.30 25.44 -9.85
C VAL A 512 -10.46 25.12 -10.78
N GLY A 513 -11.64 24.94 -10.22
CA GLY A 513 -12.84 24.49 -10.92
C GLY A 513 -13.84 25.62 -11.15
N VAL A 514 -14.38 25.71 -12.36
CA VAL A 514 -15.62 26.45 -12.66
C VAL A 514 -16.74 25.44 -12.89
N PRO A 515 -18.00 25.74 -12.52
CA PRO A 515 -19.07 24.77 -12.68
C PRO A 515 -19.26 24.47 -14.17
N ILE A 516 -19.48 23.19 -14.50
CA ILE A 516 -19.80 22.77 -15.87
C ILE A 516 -21.08 23.47 -16.33
N GLN A 517 -22.09 23.50 -15.45
CA GLN A 517 -23.36 24.18 -15.65
C GLN A 517 -23.56 25.17 -14.50
N ALA A 518 -23.62 26.47 -14.80
CA ALA A 518 -23.70 27.51 -13.77
C ALA A 518 -24.94 27.36 -12.85
N GLU A 519 -26.06 26.88 -13.40
CA GLU A 519 -27.31 26.65 -12.66
C GLU A 519 -27.29 25.35 -11.84
N VAL A 520 -26.32 24.46 -12.09
CA VAL A 520 -26.19 23.14 -11.44
C VAL A 520 -24.74 22.90 -11.01
N PRO A 521 -24.19 23.66 -10.04
CA PRO A 521 -22.76 23.60 -9.70
C PRO A 521 -22.30 22.23 -9.18
N PHE A 522 -23.21 21.47 -8.58
CA PHE A 522 -22.97 20.09 -8.12
C PHE A 522 -22.90 19.05 -9.25
N ALA A 523 -23.19 19.43 -10.51
CA ALA A 523 -22.98 18.54 -11.66
C ALA A 523 -21.50 18.33 -12.01
N GLY A 524 -20.59 19.06 -11.35
CA GLY A 524 -19.15 18.94 -11.50
C GLY A 524 -18.50 20.22 -12.04
N SER A 525 -17.17 20.18 -12.17
CA SER A 525 -16.36 21.33 -12.58
C SER A 525 -15.53 21.04 -13.83
N ARG A 526 -15.26 22.10 -14.60
CA ARG A 526 -14.14 22.17 -15.53
C ARG A 526 -12.96 22.82 -14.81
N TYR A 527 -11.78 22.26 -14.96
CA TYR A 527 -10.58 22.60 -14.20
C TYR A 527 -9.53 23.27 -15.07
N ALA A 528 -8.96 24.34 -14.53
CA ALA A 528 -7.68 24.90 -14.95
C ALA A 528 -6.61 24.53 -13.92
N ILE A 529 -5.37 24.39 -14.39
CA ILE A 529 -4.21 24.20 -13.51
C ILE A 529 -3.69 25.57 -13.10
N GLY A 530 -3.41 25.75 -11.82
CA GLY A 530 -2.75 26.94 -11.30
C GLY A 530 -1.56 26.61 -10.39
N ASN A 531 -0.82 27.65 -10.02
CA ASN A 531 0.23 27.57 -9.01
C ASN A 531 -0.26 28.11 -7.64
N LEU A 532 0.58 27.99 -6.60
CA LEU A 532 0.25 28.44 -5.24
C LEU A 532 0.26 29.97 -5.07
N GLU A 533 0.59 30.73 -6.12
CA GLU A 533 0.45 32.19 -6.19
C GLU A 533 -0.86 32.61 -6.85
N GLY A 534 -1.70 31.64 -7.28
CA GLY A 534 -3.00 31.89 -7.89
C GLY A 534 -2.96 32.18 -9.38
N ASN A 535 -1.80 32.03 -10.04
CA ASN A 535 -1.68 32.18 -11.48
C ASN A 535 -2.19 30.91 -12.18
N LEU A 536 -3.06 31.08 -13.18
CA LEU A 536 -3.50 29.99 -14.04
C LEU A 536 -2.43 29.69 -15.10
N LEU A 537 -2.13 28.41 -15.26
CA LEU A 537 -1.17 27.86 -16.23
C LEU A 537 -1.88 27.30 -17.46
N THR A 538 -3.17 26.96 -17.33
CA THR A 538 -4.02 26.48 -18.41
C THR A 538 -5.39 27.18 -18.37
N ASP A 539 -6.16 27.04 -19.44
CA ASP A 539 -7.59 27.32 -19.42
C ASP A 539 -8.37 26.19 -18.73
N PHE A 540 -9.69 26.35 -18.58
CA PHE A 540 -10.58 25.41 -17.91
C PHE A 540 -10.95 24.23 -18.82
N ASP A 541 -9.97 23.49 -19.32
CA ASP A 541 -10.19 22.49 -20.37
C ASP A 541 -10.38 21.06 -19.85
N TYR A 542 -10.13 20.82 -18.57
CA TYR A 542 -10.08 19.48 -18.02
C TYR A 542 -11.33 19.15 -17.18
N TYR A 543 -11.85 17.93 -17.28
CA TYR A 543 -12.92 17.45 -16.39
C TYR A 543 -12.36 16.73 -15.16
N ASP A 544 -11.13 16.22 -15.23
CA ASP A 544 -10.42 15.75 -14.05
C ASP A 544 -8.90 15.91 -14.21
N VAL A 545 -8.23 15.99 -13.06
CA VAL A 545 -6.80 16.20 -12.90
C VAL A 545 -6.32 15.38 -11.71
N THR A 546 -5.32 14.52 -11.91
CA THR A 546 -4.68 13.79 -10.80
C THR A 546 -3.59 14.61 -10.14
N ASP A 547 -3.17 14.21 -8.94
CA ASP A 547 -1.97 14.77 -8.31
C ASP A 547 -0.72 14.65 -9.21
N TYR A 548 0.14 15.66 -9.14
CA TYR A 548 1.47 15.62 -9.72
C TYR A 548 2.34 14.61 -8.98
N ARG A 549 3.02 13.77 -9.75
CA ARG A 549 4.04 12.85 -9.25
C ARG A 549 5.21 12.86 -10.21
N GLN A 550 6.37 13.30 -9.72
CA GLN A 550 7.59 13.43 -10.52
C GLN A 550 7.42 14.39 -11.71
N GLY A 551 6.75 15.54 -11.48
CA GLY A 551 6.60 16.61 -12.46
C GLY A 551 5.52 16.41 -13.52
N ILE A 552 4.71 15.34 -13.42
CA ILE A 552 3.62 15.05 -14.35
C ILE A 552 2.31 14.72 -13.64
N ALA A 553 1.20 15.08 -14.27
CA ALA A 553 -0.17 14.75 -13.84
C ALA A 553 -0.97 14.21 -15.02
N SER A 554 -1.92 13.30 -14.75
CA SER A 554 -2.91 12.87 -15.74
C SER A 554 -4.08 13.83 -15.76
N VAL A 555 -4.57 14.16 -16.94
CA VAL A 555 -5.79 14.96 -17.16
C VAL A 555 -6.68 14.30 -18.20
N ASN A 556 -7.97 14.63 -18.20
CA ASN A 556 -8.85 14.35 -19.33
C ASN A 556 -9.71 15.55 -19.73
N ASP A 557 -9.92 15.70 -21.04
CA ASP A 557 -10.74 16.77 -21.64
C ASP A 557 -12.16 16.26 -22.01
N GLY A 558 -12.56 15.09 -21.49
CA GLY A 558 -13.82 14.41 -21.78
C GLY A 558 -13.78 13.52 -23.03
N SER A 559 -12.88 13.81 -23.98
CA SER A 559 -12.67 13.03 -25.20
C SER A 559 -11.40 12.19 -25.17
N THR A 560 -10.38 12.66 -24.46
CA THR A 560 -9.04 12.10 -24.43
C THR A 560 -8.43 12.27 -23.03
N THR A 561 -7.64 11.29 -22.61
CA THR A 561 -6.88 11.28 -21.35
C THR A 561 -5.38 11.23 -21.66
N PHE A 562 -4.59 12.12 -21.07
CA PHE A 562 -3.16 12.28 -21.35
C PHE A 562 -2.40 12.89 -20.16
N PHE A 563 -1.07 12.93 -20.23
CA PHE A 563 -0.23 13.57 -19.23
C PHE A 563 0.10 15.03 -19.57
N ILE A 564 0.16 15.88 -18.54
CA ILE A 564 0.68 17.24 -18.59
C ILE A 564 1.89 17.39 -17.65
N ASP A 565 2.80 18.30 -17.99
CA ASP A 565 3.94 18.69 -17.16
C ASP A 565 3.54 19.73 -16.12
N ILE A 566 4.48 20.09 -15.25
CA ILE A 566 4.31 21.08 -14.18
C ILE A 566 3.88 22.49 -14.66
N ASN A 567 3.99 22.79 -15.96
CA ASN A 567 3.56 24.03 -16.56
C ASN A 567 2.21 23.90 -17.28
N GLY A 568 1.52 22.76 -17.14
CA GLY A 568 0.25 22.48 -17.80
C GLY A 568 0.38 22.10 -19.28
N LYS A 569 1.59 21.81 -19.77
CA LYS A 569 1.81 21.44 -21.18
C LYS A 569 1.73 19.93 -21.38
N ILE A 570 1.12 19.50 -22.48
CA ILE A 570 1.00 18.08 -22.84
C ILE A 570 2.40 17.44 -22.97
N VAL A 571 2.61 16.32 -22.27
CA VAL A 571 3.83 15.51 -22.32
C VAL A 571 3.77 14.58 -23.54
N ARG A 572 4.20 15.09 -24.69
CA ARG A 572 4.01 14.43 -26.01
C ARG A 572 4.75 13.10 -26.21
N ASN A 573 5.73 12.78 -25.37
CA ASN A 573 6.47 11.52 -25.40
C ASN A 573 5.84 10.44 -24.51
N LEU A 574 4.67 10.69 -23.94
CA LEU A 574 3.84 9.72 -23.22
C LEU A 574 2.51 9.50 -23.97
N PRO A 575 1.83 8.36 -23.76
CA PRO A 575 0.58 8.06 -24.44
C PRO A 575 -0.53 9.06 -24.16
N SER A 576 -1.38 9.19 -25.17
CA SER A 576 -2.70 9.81 -25.11
C SER A 576 -3.73 8.76 -25.48
N VAL A 577 -4.78 8.60 -24.66
CA VAL A 577 -5.77 7.52 -24.75
C VAL A 577 -7.15 8.12 -24.95
N ALA A 578 -7.85 7.69 -26.00
CA ALA A 578 -9.20 8.16 -26.29
C ALA A 578 -10.20 7.71 -25.20
N GLY A 579 -10.95 8.68 -24.67
CA GLY A 579 -11.91 8.53 -23.59
C GLY A 579 -11.58 9.41 -22.38
N ALA A 580 -12.43 9.36 -21.36
CA ALA A 580 -12.26 10.08 -20.11
C ALA A 580 -11.86 9.12 -18.99
N GLY A 581 -10.89 9.51 -18.17
CA GLY A 581 -10.41 8.69 -17.08
C GLY A 581 -9.05 9.15 -16.57
N THR A 582 -8.20 8.20 -16.17
CA THR A 582 -6.90 8.47 -15.58
C THR A 582 -5.80 7.60 -16.16
N LEU A 583 -4.59 8.17 -16.24
CA LEU A 583 -3.34 7.47 -16.52
C LEU A 583 -2.46 7.50 -15.27
N VAL A 584 -1.85 6.37 -14.93
CA VAL A 584 -0.96 6.23 -13.78
C VAL A 584 0.34 5.58 -14.23
N MET A 585 1.45 6.25 -13.96
CA MET A 585 2.79 5.69 -14.17
C MET A 585 3.09 4.64 -13.09
N GLN A 586 3.40 3.42 -13.52
CA GLN A 586 3.80 2.30 -12.67
C GLN A 586 5.16 1.74 -13.17
N GLY A 587 6.21 2.50 -12.88
CA GLY A 587 7.57 2.24 -13.40
C GLY A 587 7.68 2.53 -14.89
N ASN A 588 7.84 1.49 -15.71
CA ASN A 588 7.89 1.60 -17.18
C ASN A 588 6.56 1.31 -17.87
N VAL A 589 5.54 0.92 -17.10
CA VAL A 589 4.19 0.64 -17.58
C VAL A 589 3.28 1.78 -17.17
N ILE A 590 2.31 2.10 -18.04
CA ILE A 590 1.30 3.12 -17.83
C ILE A 590 -0.03 2.41 -17.76
N LYS A 591 -0.65 2.44 -16.58
CA LYS A 591 -2.01 1.95 -16.37
C LYS A 591 -2.97 3.04 -16.80
N ALA A 592 -3.84 2.73 -17.74
CA ALA A 592 -4.94 3.57 -18.15
C ALA A 592 -6.24 2.96 -17.61
N ASN A 593 -6.99 3.72 -16.81
CA ASN A 593 -8.38 3.44 -16.51
C ASN A 593 -9.21 4.49 -17.23
N VAL A 594 -9.60 4.18 -18.47
CA VAL A 594 -10.25 5.13 -19.38
C VAL A 594 -11.57 4.54 -19.84
N ASP A 595 -12.65 5.31 -19.67
CA ASP A 595 -14.04 4.89 -19.89
C ASP A 595 -14.32 3.54 -19.21
N GLN A 596 -13.87 3.37 -17.96
CA GLN A 596 -14.09 2.18 -17.12
C GLN A 596 -13.54 0.87 -17.71
N ARG A 597 -12.50 0.96 -18.53
CA ARG A 597 -11.75 -0.20 -19.02
C ARG A 597 -10.28 -0.01 -18.71
N ILE A 598 -9.66 -1.06 -18.20
CA ILE A 598 -8.22 -1.07 -17.91
C ILE A 598 -7.45 -1.42 -19.18
N SER A 599 -6.39 -0.67 -19.44
CA SER A 599 -5.36 -1.01 -20.41
C SER A 599 -3.98 -0.60 -19.91
N TYR A 600 -2.95 -1.25 -20.43
CA TYR A 600 -1.56 -1.01 -20.08
C TYR A 600 -0.77 -0.65 -21.34
N TYR A 601 0.05 0.38 -21.23
CA TYR A 601 0.90 0.88 -22.30
C TYR A 601 2.35 0.96 -21.84
N ASP A 602 3.29 0.81 -22.76
CA ASP A 602 4.64 1.29 -22.52
C ASP A 602 4.71 2.82 -22.67
N LYS A 603 5.86 3.42 -22.33
CA LYS A 603 6.07 4.87 -22.44
C LYS A 603 5.93 5.42 -23.86
N SER A 604 6.13 4.59 -24.90
CA SER A 604 5.93 5.01 -26.29
C SER A 604 4.46 5.02 -26.71
N GLY A 605 3.56 4.50 -25.86
CA GLY A 605 2.15 4.33 -26.12
C GLY A 605 1.79 3.04 -26.86
N LYS A 606 2.72 2.08 -26.93
CA LYS A 606 2.38 0.74 -27.44
C LYS A 606 1.57 0.00 -26.38
N ILE A 607 0.45 -0.59 -26.80
CA ILE A 607 -0.39 -1.43 -25.94
C ILE A 607 0.42 -2.68 -25.51
N ILE A 608 0.57 -2.84 -24.20
CA ILE A 608 1.07 -4.05 -23.55
C ILE A 608 -0.08 -5.05 -23.39
N TRP A 609 -1.22 -4.55 -22.90
CA TRP A 609 -2.42 -5.34 -22.68
C TRP A 609 -3.64 -4.42 -22.63
N LYS A 610 -4.81 -4.94 -23.01
CA LYS A 610 -6.09 -4.24 -22.80
C LYS A 610 -7.14 -5.25 -22.39
N GLN A 611 -8.07 -4.80 -21.56
CA GLN A 611 -9.24 -5.60 -21.24
C GLN A 611 -10.02 -5.92 -22.52
N ASP A 612 -10.19 -7.22 -22.79
CA ASP A 612 -11.01 -7.72 -23.89
C ASP A 612 -12.22 -8.45 -23.30
N ASN A 613 -13.37 -7.79 -23.32
CA ASN A 613 -14.63 -8.35 -22.85
C ASN A 613 -15.35 -9.22 -23.90
N SER A 614 -14.60 -9.71 -24.88
CA SER A 614 -15.07 -10.72 -25.81
C SER A 614 -15.23 -12.08 -25.14
N ILE A 615 -16.46 -12.58 -25.04
CA ILE A 615 -16.77 -13.86 -24.38
C ILE A 615 -16.98 -14.94 -25.44
N ARG A 616 -16.10 -15.94 -25.47
CA ARG A 616 -16.30 -17.14 -26.31
C ARG A 616 -17.30 -18.07 -25.63
N LEU A 617 -18.40 -18.40 -26.30
CA LEU A 617 -19.43 -19.30 -25.76
C LEU A 617 -19.08 -20.76 -26.08
N ASN A 618 -18.68 -21.04 -27.32
CA ASN A 618 -18.14 -22.32 -27.78
C ASN A 618 -17.31 -22.11 -29.06
N ASP A 619 -17.07 -23.16 -29.85
CA ASP A 619 -16.33 -23.06 -31.12
C ASP A 619 -17.06 -22.30 -32.22
N LYS A 620 -18.38 -22.12 -32.07
CA LYS A 620 -19.24 -21.49 -33.05
C LYS A 620 -19.58 -20.05 -32.67
N TYR A 621 -19.96 -19.81 -31.42
CA TYR A 621 -20.55 -18.56 -30.98
C TYR A 621 -19.61 -17.74 -30.08
N LYS A 622 -19.67 -16.42 -30.26
CA LYS A 622 -18.93 -15.44 -29.48
C LYS A 622 -19.81 -14.22 -29.21
N VAL A 623 -19.72 -13.65 -28.02
CA VAL A 623 -20.31 -12.35 -27.69
C VAL A 623 -19.18 -11.32 -27.65
N LYS A 624 -19.27 -10.29 -28.47
CA LYS A 624 -18.33 -9.17 -28.51
C LYS A 624 -18.91 -7.95 -27.80
N GLU A 625 -18.05 -7.23 -27.12
CA GLU A 625 -18.37 -5.92 -26.58
C GLU A 625 -18.29 -4.85 -27.67
N LYS A 626 -19.25 -3.92 -27.63
CA LYS A 626 -19.25 -2.66 -28.38
C LYS A 626 -19.45 -1.50 -27.42
N LYS A 627 -18.91 -0.34 -27.80
CA LYS A 627 -18.98 0.89 -27.00
C LYS A 627 -19.87 1.92 -27.68
N TYR A 628 -20.76 2.52 -26.91
CA TYR A 628 -21.58 3.66 -27.29
C TYR A 628 -21.38 4.79 -26.26
N LYS A 629 -20.73 5.88 -26.69
CA LYS A 629 -20.43 7.05 -25.86
C LYS A 629 -20.71 8.33 -26.66
N PRO A 630 -21.99 8.74 -26.78
CA PRO A 630 -22.39 9.90 -27.60
C PRO A 630 -21.92 11.24 -27.01
N ASN A 631 -21.81 11.33 -25.68
CA ASN A 631 -21.27 12.48 -24.96
C ASN A 631 -20.59 12.00 -23.67
N ARG A 632 -20.09 12.94 -22.84
CA ARG A 632 -19.31 12.59 -21.64
C ARG A 632 -20.13 11.98 -20.49
N ASN A 633 -21.43 12.26 -20.43
CA ASN A 633 -22.31 11.80 -19.35
C ASN A 633 -22.98 10.44 -19.68
N TYR A 634 -22.77 9.88 -20.87
CA TYR A 634 -23.43 8.66 -21.31
C TYR A 634 -22.41 7.64 -21.84
N LEU A 635 -22.26 6.51 -21.15
CA LEU A 635 -21.32 5.44 -21.52
C LEU A 635 -22.01 4.09 -21.43
N VAL A 636 -22.11 3.39 -22.55
CA VAL A 636 -22.69 2.04 -22.60
C VAL A 636 -21.75 1.08 -23.31
N TYR A 637 -21.41 -0.01 -22.64
CA TYR A 637 -20.88 -1.21 -23.26
C TYR A 637 -22.01 -2.20 -23.51
N TYR A 638 -22.17 -2.64 -24.76
CA TYR A 638 -23.29 -3.49 -25.18
C TYR A 638 -22.83 -4.72 -25.96
N PRO A 639 -23.60 -5.83 -25.92
CA PRO A 639 -23.23 -7.10 -26.55
C PRO A 639 -23.63 -7.16 -28.02
N GLU A 640 -22.77 -7.77 -28.84
CA GLU A 640 -23.10 -8.28 -30.17
C GLU A 640 -22.73 -9.77 -30.27
N ILE A 641 -23.66 -10.59 -30.76
CA ILE A 641 -23.47 -12.01 -31.01
C ILE A 641 -22.85 -12.21 -32.40
N GLU A 642 -21.89 -13.12 -32.47
CA GLU A 642 -21.26 -13.64 -33.68
C GLU A 642 -21.39 -15.16 -33.77
N GLY A 643 -21.41 -15.69 -35.01
CA GLY A 643 -21.39 -17.12 -35.29
C GLY A 643 -22.76 -17.75 -35.57
N MET A 644 -23.82 -16.94 -35.65
CA MET A 644 -25.14 -17.41 -36.08
C MET A 644 -25.12 -17.79 -37.56
N LYS A 645 -25.80 -18.88 -37.90
CA LYS A 645 -25.82 -19.41 -39.28
C LYS A 645 -26.48 -18.43 -40.26
N ASN A 646 -27.53 -17.74 -39.82
CA ASN A 646 -28.24 -16.74 -40.60
C ASN A 646 -27.79 -15.33 -40.17
N LEU A 647 -27.01 -14.67 -41.02
CA LEU A 647 -26.45 -13.35 -40.74
C LEU A 647 -27.52 -12.26 -40.63
N VAL A 648 -28.64 -12.37 -41.36
CA VAL A 648 -29.76 -11.40 -41.27
C VAL A 648 -30.43 -11.52 -39.89
N VAL A 649 -30.62 -12.75 -39.40
CA VAL A 649 -31.14 -12.98 -38.04
C VAL A 649 -30.14 -12.49 -37.00
N GLN A 650 -28.83 -12.71 -37.20
CA GLN A 650 -27.79 -12.18 -36.31
C GLN A 650 -27.85 -10.66 -36.19
N GLU A 651 -27.97 -9.94 -37.31
CA GLU A 651 -28.10 -8.48 -37.31
C GLU A 651 -29.39 -8.02 -36.63
N GLN A 652 -30.49 -8.76 -36.76
CA GLN A 652 -31.73 -8.46 -36.05
C GLN A 652 -31.56 -8.65 -34.53
N VAL A 653 -30.96 -9.77 -34.11
CA VAL A 653 -30.65 -10.03 -32.70
C VAL A 653 -29.76 -8.93 -32.13
N ASN A 654 -28.68 -8.57 -32.83
CA ASN A 654 -27.75 -7.54 -32.37
C ASN A 654 -28.40 -6.15 -32.31
N ARG A 655 -29.28 -5.80 -33.25
CA ARG A 655 -30.07 -4.57 -33.16
C ARG A 655 -31.00 -4.57 -31.94
N THR A 656 -31.61 -5.69 -31.62
CA THR A 656 -32.45 -5.83 -30.41
C THR A 656 -31.60 -5.71 -29.14
N LEU A 657 -30.45 -6.36 -29.07
CA LEU A 657 -29.53 -6.25 -27.93
C LEU A 657 -29.05 -4.80 -27.72
N ARG A 658 -28.65 -4.11 -28.80
CA ARG A 658 -28.28 -2.69 -28.75
C ARG A 658 -29.39 -1.81 -28.18
N LYS A 659 -30.64 -2.07 -28.56
CA LYS A 659 -31.83 -1.37 -28.03
C LYS A 659 -32.06 -1.65 -26.55
N LEU A 660 -31.97 -2.92 -26.14
CA LEU A 660 -32.12 -3.32 -24.74
C LEU A 660 -31.03 -2.70 -23.85
N SER A 661 -29.82 -2.51 -24.38
CA SER A 661 -28.73 -1.80 -23.72
C SER A 661 -28.86 -0.27 -23.73
N GLN A 662 -29.91 0.30 -24.32
CA GLN A 662 -30.09 1.75 -24.46
C GLN A 662 -28.95 2.45 -25.23
N ALA A 663 -28.29 1.75 -26.15
CA ALA A 663 -27.13 2.26 -26.88
C ALA A 663 -27.50 3.04 -28.17
N GLU A 664 -28.58 3.82 -28.14
CA GLU A 664 -29.06 4.67 -29.24
C GLU A 664 -29.93 5.85 -28.76
N GLY A 665 -30.15 6.86 -29.62
CA GLY A 665 -31.14 7.91 -29.38
C GLY A 665 -30.70 9.07 -28.48
N ILE A 666 -29.41 9.17 -28.14
CA ILE A 666 -28.86 10.28 -27.34
C ILE A 666 -28.16 11.27 -28.28
N ASP A 667 -28.53 12.53 -28.18
CA ASP A 667 -27.89 13.62 -28.93
C ASP A 667 -26.46 13.85 -28.42
N THR A 668 -25.50 13.82 -29.35
CA THR A 668 -24.07 14.00 -29.06
C THR A 668 -23.73 15.41 -28.59
N ASN A 669 -24.55 16.40 -28.95
CA ASN A 669 -24.33 17.81 -28.62
C ASN A 669 -25.13 18.27 -27.39
N LYS A 670 -26.02 17.42 -26.87
CA LYS A 670 -26.84 17.76 -25.72
C LYS A 670 -26.08 17.50 -24.42
N GLU A 671 -25.97 18.54 -23.62
CA GLU A 671 -25.58 18.44 -22.23
C GLU A 671 -26.73 17.81 -21.43
N LEU A 672 -26.44 16.71 -20.73
CA LEU A 672 -27.44 15.97 -19.94
C LEU A 672 -27.48 16.50 -18.50
N ASP A 673 -28.65 16.43 -17.88
CA ASP A 673 -28.92 16.67 -16.46
C ASP A 673 -28.78 15.40 -15.61
N TYR A 674 -28.29 14.32 -16.21
CA TYR A 674 -27.98 13.05 -15.60
C TYR A 674 -26.74 12.42 -16.23
N SER A 675 -26.19 11.42 -15.57
CA SER A 675 -25.24 10.47 -16.17
C SER A 675 -25.85 9.08 -16.27
N TYR A 676 -25.49 8.35 -17.33
CA TYR A 676 -25.89 6.96 -17.52
C TYR A 676 -24.68 6.11 -17.85
N GLN A 677 -24.54 5.01 -17.10
CA GLN A 677 -23.50 4.03 -17.31
C GLN A 677 -24.15 2.67 -17.51
N GLY A 678 -23.83 1.96 -18.58
CA GLY A 678 -24.38 0.64 -18.89
C GLY A 678 -23.31 -0.37 -19.27
N ASP A 679 -23.53 -1.62 -18.89
CA ASP A 679 -22.63 -2.75 -19.17
C ASP A 679 -23.42 -4.04 -19.39
N PHE A 680 -22.73 -5.15 -19.68
CA PHE A 680 -23.35 -6.46 -19.81
C PHE A 680 -22.48 -7.60 -19.31
N ALA A 681 -23.11 -8.73 -19.00
CA ALA A 681 -22.45 -9.99 -18.70
C ALA A 681 -23.20 -11.16 -19.33
N VAL A 682 -22.48 -12.19 -19.77
CA VAL A 682 -23.10 -13.47 -20.14
C VAL A 682 -23.19 -14.33 -18.88
N THR A 683 -24.39 -14.53 -18.36
CA THR A 683 -24.60 -15.24 -17.08
C THR A 683 -24.88 -16.71 -17.27
N PHE A 684 -25.41 -17.12 -18.42
CA PHE A 684 -25.70 -18.51 -18.74
C PHE A 684 -25.54 -18.77 -20.23
N PHE A 685 -24.97 -19.92 -20.57
CA PHE A 685 -24.97 -20.45 -21.93
C PHE A 685 -25.07 -21.96 -21.88
N GLN A 686 -26.09 -22.51 -22.53
CA GLN A 686 -26.27 -23.95 -22.63
C GLN A 686 -26.96 -24.29 -23.95
N LYS A 687 -26.38 -25.23 -24.69
CA LYS A 687 -26.82 -25.66 -26.02
C LYS A 687 -26.97 -24.47 -26.98
N ASN A 688 -28.18 -23.94 -27.13
CA ASN A 688 -28.49 -22.83 -28.02
C ASN A 688 -28.93 -21.57 -27.26
N LEU A 689 -29.28 -21.67 -25.98
CA LEU A 689 -29.70 -20.52 -25.19
C LEU A 689 -28.47 -19.79 -24.64
N VAL A 690 -28.39 -18.49 -24.91
CA VAL A 690 -27.55 -17.56 -24.14
C VAL A 690 -28.44 -16.63 -23.33
N VAL A 691 -28.06 -16.40 -22.08
CA VAL A 691 -28.68 -15.39 -21.21
C VAL A 691 -27.67 -14.29 -20.97
N ILE A 692 -28.04 -13.08 -21.39
CA ILE A 692 -27.20 -11.89 -21.28
C ILE A 692 -27.85 -10.93 -20.30
N GLN A 693 -27.19 -10.70 -19.17
CA GLN A 693 -27.53 -9.65 -18.22
C GLN A 693 -27.06 -8.32 -18.79
N ILE A 694 -27.95 -7.35 -18.88
CA ILE A 694 -27.69 -5.98 -19.30
C ILE A 694 -28.00 -5.10 -18.10
N THR A 695 -27.01 -4.32 -17.67
CA THR A 695 -27.11 -3.45 -16.51
C THR A 695 -26.98 -1.99 -16.93
N GLY A 696 -27.55 -1.12 -16.11
CA GLY A 696 -27.42 0.32 -16.26
C GLY A 696 -27.52 1.03 -14.92
N TYR A 697 -27.00 2.24 -14.83
CA TYR A 697 -27.12 3.10 -13.67
C TYR A 697 -27.39 4.52 -14.14
N ASN A 698 -28.60 5.00 -13.88
CA ASN A 698 -29.02 6.36 -14.21
C ASN A 698 -28.88 7.25 -12.96
N TYR A 699 -28.03 8.26 -13.03
CA TYR A 699 -27.81 9.21 -11.94
C TYR A 699 -28.20 10.62 -12.38
N PRO A 700 -29.43 11.09 -12.09
CA PRO A 700 -29.78 12.50 -12.16
C PRO A 700 -28.87 13.32 -11.24
N PHE A 701 -28.27 14.39 -11.76
CA PHE A 701 -27.35 15.19 -10.95
C PHE A 701 -28.07 15.82 -9.75
N GLY A 702 -27.46 15.75 -8.58
CA GLY A 702 -28.04 16.25 -7.32
C GLY A 702 -29.00 15.29 -6.62
N ALA A 703 -29.31 14.14 -7.21
CA ALA A 703 -30.05 13.09 -6.52
C ALA A 703 -29.20 12.44 -5.41
N ALA A 704 -29.86 11.96 -4.35
CA ALA A 704 -29.19 11.26 -3.25
C ALA A 704 -28.48 9.97 -3.72
N HIS A 705 -29.06 9.28 -4.69
CA HIS A 705 -28.46 8.15 -5.40
C HIS A 705 -29.09 8.04 -6.79
N GLY A 706 -28.47 7.23 -7.65
CA GLY A 706 -29.01 6.89 -8.96
C GLY A 706 -29.96 5.69 -8.86
N MET A 707 -30.52 5.31 -10.00
CA MET A 707 -31.39 4.14 -10.12
C MET A 707 -30.73 3.11 -11.03
N PRO A 708 -30.42 1.89 -10.52
CA PRO A 708 -29.89 0.84 -11.35
C PRO A 708 -31.02 0.20 -12.17
N THR A 709 -30.69 -0.20 -13.40
CA THR A 709 -31.55 -0.99 -14.28
C THR A 709 -30.90 -2.34 -14.54
N GLN A 710 -31.70 -3.40 -14.64
CA GLN A 710 -31.21 -4.74 -14.94
C GLN A 710 -32.22 -5.48 -15.81
N ILE A 711 -31.76 -6.06 -16.92
CA ILE A 711 -32.56 -6.87 -17.85
C ILE A 711 -31.78 -8.14 -18.19
N TYR A 712 -32.47 -9.28 -18.33
CA TYR A 712 -31.87 -10.50 -18.86
C TYR A 712 -32.49 -10.86 -20.21
N ALA A 713 -31.67 -10.80 -21.26
CA ALA A 713 -32.04 -11.21 -22.60
C ALA A 713 -31.81 -12.73 -22.78
N HIS A 714 -32.89 -13.47 -23.04
CA HIS A 714 -32.87 -14.91 -23.27
C HIS A 714 -32.91 -15.20 -24.77
N VAL A 715 -31.74 -15.40 -25.38
CA VAL A 715 -31.61 -15.49 -26.84
C VAL A 715 -31.33 -16.91 -27.29
N ASP A 716 -32.18 -17.47 -28.15
CA ASP A 716 -31.88 -18.69 -28.88
C ASP A 716 -30.96 -18.40 -30.08
N LEU A 717 -29.72 -18.86 -30.00
CA LEU A 717 -28.68 -18.66 -31.02
C LEU A 717 -28.91 -19.45 -32.31
N MET A 718 -29.92 -20.32 -32.36
CA MET A 718 -30.32 -21.03 -33.57
C MET A 718 -31.43 -20.30 -34.32
N SER A 719 -32.50 -19.89 -33.62
CA SER A 719 -33.67 -19.25 -34.23
C SER A 719 -33.61 -17.72 -34.21
N GLY A 720 -32.85 -17.11 -33.30
CA GLY A 720 -32.86 -15.68 -33.00
C GLY A 720 -34.02 -15.22 -32.11
N ALA A 721 -34.79 -16.15 -31.55
CA ALA A 721 -35.91 -15.83 -30.68
C ALA A 721 -35.43 -15.24 -29.34
N PHE A 722 -36.20 -14.27 -28.82
CA PHE A 722 -36.07 -13.74 -27.45
C PHE A 722 -37.22 -14.29 -26.62
N TYR A 723 -36.91 -15.04 -25.56
CA TYR A 723 -37.93 -15.65 -24.70
C TYR A 723 -38.35 -14.73 -23.54
N GLN A 724 -39.65 -14.75 -23.25
CA GLN A 724 -40.30 -14.13 -22.10
C GLN A 724 -40.67 -15.19 -21.07
N LEU A 725 -41.02 -14.76 -19.85
CA LEU A 725 -41.34 -15.66 -18.75
C LEU A 725 -42.46 -16.65 -19.10
N LYS A 726 -43.52 -16.16 -19.75
CA LYS A 726 -44.66 -16.97 -20.21
C LYS A 726 -44.28 -18.11 -21.15
N ASP A 727 -43.21 -17.97 -21.93
CA ASP A 727 -42.81 -18.96 -22.94
C ASP A 727 -42.26 -20.25 -22.32
N LEU A 728 -41.92 -20.22 -21.02
CA LEU A 728 -41.46 -21.37 -20.25
C LEU A 728 -42.61 -22.31 -19.85
N PHE A 729 -43.84 -21.81 -19.83
CA PHE A 729 -44.98 -22.50 -19.20
C PHE A 729 -46.01 -23.02 -20.21
N LYS A 730 -46.77 -24.03 -19.79
CA LYS A 730 -47.90 -24.54 -20.57
C LYS A 730 -48.98 -23.46 -20.69
N PRO A 731 -49.73 -23.40 -21.81
CA PRO A 731 -50.91 -22.56 -21.91
C PRO A 731 -51.88 -22.84 -20.74
N ASN A 732 -52.50 -21.80 -20.19
CA ASN A 732 -53.47 -21.87 -19.09
C ASN A 732 -52.93 -22.50 -17.77
N SER A 733 -51.60 -22.58 -17.59
CA SER A 733 -50.97 -23.15 -16.39
C SER A 733 -51.15 -22.32 -15.12
N ASN A 734 -51.62 -21.07 -15.23
CA ASN A 734 -51.72 -20.10 -14.13
C ASN A 734 -50.39 -19.88 -13.41
N TYR A 735 -49.29 -19.85 -14.16
CA TYR A 735 -47.93 -19.71 -13.62
C TYR A 735 -47.77 -18.47 -12.75
N VAL A 736 -48.41 -17.33 -13.10
CA VAL A 736 -48.38 -16.09 -12.31
C VAL A 736 -48.79 -16.34 -10.87
N LYS A 737 -49.96 -16.97 -10.65
CA LYS A 737 -50.44 -17.29 -9.31
C LYS A 737 -49.51 -18.28 -8.60
N ILE A 738 -49.11 -19.35 -9.28
CA ILE A 738 -48.29 -20.42 -8.69
C ILE A 738 -46.93 -19.89 -8.24
N LEU A 739 -46.22 -19.15 -9.09
CA LEU A 739 -44.95 -18.54 -8.74
C LEU A 739 -45.13 -17.48 -7.64
N SER A 740 -46.23 -16.72 -7.70
CA SER A 740 -46.54 -15.73 -6.68
C SER A 740 -46.66 -16.36 -5.29
N ASP A 741 -47.38 -17.48 -5.21
CA ASP A 741 -47.59 -18.22 -3.97
C ASP A 741 -46.28 -18.84 -3.47
N ILE A 742 -45.44 -19.41 -4.35
CA ILE A 742 -44.12 -19.93 -3.98
C ILE A 742 -43.23 -18.84 -3.37
N ILE A 743 -43.17 -17.66 -4.01
CA ILE A 743 -42.36 -16.54 -3.52
C ILE A 743 -42.90 -16.02 -2.19
N ARG A 744 -44.23 -15.91 -2.04
CA ARG A 744 -44.85 -15.53 -0.75
C ARG A 744 -44.39 -16.45 0.38
N GLU A 745 -44.43 -17.76 0.14
CA GLU A 745 -43.96 -18.76 1.11
C GLU A 745 -42.46 -18.63 1.39
N GLN A 746 -41.64 -18.31 0.39
CA GLN A 746 -40.21 -18.04 0.60
C GLN A 746 -39.99 -16.81 1.49
N ILE A 747 -40.72 -15.71 1.27
CA ILE A 747 -40.65 -14.50 2.11
C ILE A 747 -41.09 -14.82 3.54
N ILE A 748 -42.22 -15.51 3.72
CA ILE A 748 -42.72 -15.90 5.06
C ILE A 748 -41.68 -16.74 5.81
N ARG A 749 -41.03 -17.68 5.13
CA ARG A 749 -40.00 -18.55 5.74
C ARG A 749 -38.73 -17.80 6.16
N GLN A 750 -38.42 -16.66 5.53
CA GLN A 750 -37.27 -15.84 5.93
C GLN A 750 -37.51 -15.11 7.26
N GLY A 751 -38.77 -14.87 7.63
CA GLY A 751 -39.14 -14.26 8.90
C GLY A 751 -38.49 -12.88 9.10
N GLU A 752 -37.98 -12.64 10.31
CA GLU A 752 -37.31 -11.37 10.68
C GLU A 752 -36.01 -11.10 9.90
N ASN A 753 -35.42 -12.13 9.26
CA ASN A 753 -34.23 -11.97 8.43
C ASN A 753 -34.56 -11.54 6.99
N SER A 754 -35.84 -11.43 6.64
CA SER A 754 -36.27 -10.97 5.32
C SER A 754 -35.94 -9.49 5.13
N SER A 755 -35.20 -9.17 4.06
CA SER A 755 -35.04 -7.78 3.61
C SER A 755 -36.27 -7.27 2.84
N VAL A 756 -37.29 -8.11 2.65
CA VAL A 756 -38.51 -7.85 1.87
C VAL A 756 -39.69 -7.57 2.80
N TRP A 757 -40.47 -6.56 2.46
CA TRP A 757 -41.71 -6.22 3.17
C TRP A 757 -42.86 -7.09 2.68
N LEU A 758 -43.31 -8.03 3.52
CA LEU A 758 -44.37 -8.98 3.16
C LEU A 758 -45.66 -8.27 2.72
N ASP A 759 -46.03 -7.17 3.37
CA ASP A 759 -47.23 -6.39 3.03
C ASP A 759 -47.12 -5.69 1.67
N SER A 760 -45.90 -5.40 1.21
CA SER A 760 -45.63 -4.80 -0.10
C SER A 760 -45.70 -5.83 -1.23
N TYR A 761 -45.53 -7.12 -0.93
CA TYR A 761 -45.54 -8.17 -1.95
C TYR A 761 -46.95 -8.56 -2.40
N LYS A 762 -47.35 -8.10 -3.60
CA LYS A 762 -48.67 -8.38 -4.19
C LYS A 762 -48.74 -9.60 -5.11
N GLY A 763 -47.59 -10.20 -5.44
CA GLY A 763 -47.45 -11.24 -6.45
C GLY A 763 -46.49 -10.81 -7.56
N ILE A 764 -46.25 -11.69 -8.51
CA ILE A 764 -45.51 -11.38 -9.73
C ILE A 764 -46.45 -10.91 -10.84
N GLU A 765 -45.93 -10.16 -11.80
CA GLU A 765 -46.63 -9.81 -13.03
C GLU A 765 -46.39 -10.84 -14.15
N GLU A 766 -47.19 -10.84 -15.23
CA GLU A 766 -46.98 -11.74 -16.38
C GLU A 766 -45.63 -11.54 -17.07
N ASN A 767 -45.14 -10.29 -17.09
CA ASN A 767 -43.86 -9.90 -17.65
C ASN A 767 -42.78 -9.71 -16.57
N GLN A 768 -42.94 -10.34 -15.39
CA GLN A 768 -41.99 -10.22 -14.29
C GLN A 768 -40.56 -10.52 -14.77
N PRO A 769 -39.57 -9.67 -14.42
CA PRO A 769 -38.18 -9.92 -14.74
C PRO A 769 -37.66 -11.23 -14.12
N PHE A 770 -36.89 -11.97 -14.92
CA PHE A 770 -36.40 -13.28 -14.53
C PHE A 770 -35.08 -13.62 -15.22
N PHE A 771 -34.42 -14.66 -14.76
CA PHE A 771 -33.38 -15.36 -15.50
C PHE A 771 -33.38 -16.86 -15.17
N VAL A 772 -32.78 -17.67 -16.03
CA VAL A 772 -32.67 -19.12 -15.82
C VAL A 772 -31.23 -19.55 -15.55
N THR A 773 -31.08 -20.56 -14.70
CA THR A 773 -29.87 -21.38 -14.58
C THR A 773 -30.16 -22.77 -15.13
N MET A 774 -29.19 -23.69 -15.04
CA MET A 774 -29.40 -25.08 -15.46
C MET A 774 -30.52 -25.78 -14.67
N ASP A 775 -30.76 -25.39 -13.42
CA ASP A 775 -31.59 -26.12 -12.46
C ASP A 775 -32.79 -25.30 -11.93
N ALA A 776 -32.86 -24.00 -12.22
CA ALA A 776 -33.86 -23.13 -11.60
C ALA A 776 -34.27 -21.93 -12.47
N LEU A 777 -35.48 -21.46 -12.16
CA LEU A 777 -36.00 -20.16 -12.53
C LEU A 777 -35.68 -19.17 -11.40
N ASN A 778 -35.14 -18.00 -11.72
CA ASN A 778 -34.88 -16.94 -10.75
C ASN A 778 -35.76 -15.74 -11.10
N ILE A 779 -36.66 -15.37 -10.20
CA ILE A 779 -37.54 -14.20 -10.34
C ILE A 779 -36.95 -13.06 -9.52
N TYR A 780 -36.82 -11.87 -10.10
CA TYR A 780 -36.31 -10.70 -9.37
C TYR A 780 -37.24 -9.49 -9.45
N PHE A 781 -37.05 -8.59 -8.49
CA PHE A 781 -37.77 -7.33 -8.35
C PHE A 781 -36.79 -6.16 -8.43
N TYR A 782 -37.26 -5.00 -8.90
CA TYR A 782 -36.46 -3.78 -8.94
C TYR A 782 -36.32 -3.19 -7.53
N PRO A 783 -35.28 -2.35 -7.30
CA PRO A 783 -35.19 -1.59 -6.07
C PRO A 783 -36.48 -0.82 -5.80
N TYR A 784 -36.92 -0.82 -4.53
CA TYR A 784 -38.18 -0.24 -4.05
C TYR A 784 -39.49 -0.98 -4.39
N ASP A 785 -39.48 -2.00 -5.25
CA ASP A 785 -40.73 -2.73 -5.56
C ASP A 785 -41.31 -3.40 -4.30
N ILE A 786 -40.47 -4.14 -3.58
CA ILE A 786 -40.87 -4.97 -2.42
C ILE A 786 -39.90 -4.88 -1.24
N ALA A 787 -38.83 -4.10 -1.37
CA ALA A 787 -37.73 -4.01 -0.41
C ALA A 787 -37.07 -2.61 -0.49
N PRO A 788 -36.34 -2.16 0.54
CA PRO A 788 -35.60 -0.90 0.46
C PRO A 788 -34.49 -0.98 -0.58
N TYR A 789 -34.01 0.17 -1.08
CA TYR A 789 -32.94 0.25 -2.07
C TYR A 789 -31.69 -0.56 -1.72
N ALA A 790 -31.32 -0.60 -0.44
CA ALA A 790 -30.16 -1.34 0.06
C ALA A 790 -30.25 -2.87 -0.19
N ALA A 791 -31.44 -3.42 -0.40
CA ALA A 791 -31.63 -4.83 -0.77
C ALA A 791 -31.31 -5.11 -2.25
N GLY A 792 -31.06 -4.07 -3.07
CA GLY A 792 -30.72 -4.19 -4.48
C GLY A 792 -31.87 -4.76 -5.30
N PHE A 793 -31.63 -5.90 -5.96
CA PHE A 793 -32.63 -6.64 -6.73
C PHE A 793 -33.02 -7.93 -5.99
N PRO A 794 -34.02 -7.90 -5.08
CA PRO A 794 -34.50 -9.11 -4.40
C PRO A 794 -34.79 -10.22 -5.41
N THR A 795 -34.13 -11.37 -5.25
CA THR A 795 -34.17 -12.47 -6.22
C THR A 795 -34.57 -13.77 -5.52
N PHE A 796 -35.58 -14.45 -6.06
CA PHE A 796 -36.13 -15.69 -5.54
C PHE A 796 -35.84 -16.84 -6.50
N LYS A 797 -35.07 -17.82 -6.02
CA LYS A 797 -34.75 -19.03 -6.76
C LYS A 797 -35.88 -20.05 -6.61
N ILE A 798 -36.41 -20.52 -7.73
CA ILE A 798 -37.47 -21.53 -7.83
C ILE A 798 -36.90 -22.72 -8.63
N PRO A 799 -36.49 -23.81 -7.95
CA PRO A 799 -35.97 -24.99 -8.61
C PRO A 799 -36.96 -25.55 -9.63
N PHE A 800 -36.51 -25.90 -10.85
CA PHE A 800 -37.41 -26.41 -11.89
C PHE A 800 -38.15 -27.67 -11.47
N ARG A 801 -37.53 -28.51 -10.63
CA ARG A 801 -38.16 -29.71 -10.08
C ARG A 801 -39.46 -29.40 -9.31
N ASP A 802 -39.57 -28.23 -8.68
CA ASP A 802 -40.72 -27.84 -7.85
C ASP A 802 -41.88 -27.32 -8.70
N ILE A 803 -41.61 -26.92 -9.95
CA ILE A 803 -42.58 -26.36 -10.90
C ILE A 803 -42.67 -27.14 -12.22
N MET A 804 -42.07 -28.33 -12.30
CA MET A 804 -41.99 -29.12 -13.54
C MET A 804 -43.36 -29.44 -14.14
N TYR A 805 -44.39 -29.58 -13.30
CA TYR A 805 -45.74 -29.89 -13.73
C TYR A 805 -46.40 -28.75 -14.54
N ILE A 806 -45.95 -27.51 -14.41
CA ILE A 806 -46.44 -26.36 -15.20
C ILE A 806 -45.52 -25.97 -16.37
N ILE A 807 -44.26 -26.42 -16.38
CA ILE A 807 -43.30 -26.12 -17.45
C ILE A 807 -43.70 -26.79 -18.76
N ASN A 808 -43.63 -26.06 -19.87
CA ASN A 808 -43.80 -26.61 -21.21
C ASN A 808 -42.50 -27.26 -21.69
N THR A 809 -42.25 -28.50 -21.27
CA THR A 809 -41.02 -29.24 -21.63
C THR A 809 -40.91 -29.55 -23.14
N LYS A 810 -42.01 -29.41 -23.88
CA LYS A 810 -42.04 -29.51 -25.36
C LYS A 810 -41.92 -28.15 -26.04
N GLY A 811 -41.93 -27.05 -25.29
CA GLY A 811 -41.79 -25.68 -25.78
C GLY A 811 -40.37 -25.37 -26.21
N GLU A 812 -40.24 -24.41 -27.14
CA GLU A 812 -38.94 -24.05 -27.71
C GLU A 812 -38.00 -23.43 -26.66
N PHE A 813 -38.53 -22.65 -25.72
CA PHE A 813 -37.71 -22.09 -24.63
C PHE A 813 -37.05 -23.19 -23.81
N TRP A 814 -37.80 -24.17 -23.29
CA TRP A 814 -37.23 -25.28 -22.51
C TRP A 814 -36.21 -26.11 -23.31
N LYS A 815 -36.53 -26.44 -24.56
CA LYS A 815 -35.64 -27.21 -25.45
C LYS A 815 -34.32 -26.48 -25.71
N SER A 816 -34.33 -25.14 -25.78
CA SER A 816 -33.13 -24.36 -26.12
C SER A 816 -31.94 -24.59 -25.19
N PHE A 817 -32.16 -25.07 -23.95
CA PHE A 817 -31.11 -25.38 -22.97
C PHE A 817 -31.16 -26.79 -22.34
N HIS A 818 -32.22 -27.59 -22.53
CA HIS A 818 -32.31 -28.95 -21.96
C HIS A 818 -32.27 -30.12 -22.96
N TYR A 819 -32.75 -29.95 -24.20
CA TYR A 819 -32.95 -31.05 -25.15
C TYR A 819 -32.41 -30.72 -26.52
#